data_AF-L0B8H7-F1
#
_entry.id   AF-L0B8H7-F1
#
_cell.length_a   1.000
_cell.length_b   1.000
_cell.length_c   1.000
_cell.angle_alpha   90.00
_cell.angle_beta   90.00
_cell.angle_gamma   90.00
#
_symmetry.space_group_name_H-M   'P 1'
#
loop_
_entity.id
_entity.type
_entity.pdbx_description
1 polymer ?
#
loop_
_entity_poly.entity_id
_entity_poly.type
_entity_poly.pdbx_seq_one_letter_code
_entity_poly.pdbx_strand_id
1 'polypeptide(L)'
;MSGREFKRPSDVIIDIYKVIQDHPEAGRLAIEFRFYPYPTSEWILLNDIEDKAREIDKVLFKNNILGKKEAYISMAIHDFDEVTKKLEKLQELEHEKAQKEGRQPKEITLRHVQGEATGKIHTTVSSYTLTLVVDIDVNEIHDSKAVESEEKALEVSKRAWEVLKPNLEELGIKPRYVFFTGGGIQLWFVAPEPENISVIDKAAEIIPPVLNTLLPEGYSVDNIFDRARIVRVPFTVNYKYKTPDGKPLELRGRLLEFNDVRTPLGDILEKLEAYAKGHKISLGSTSRSGKFRGVAGRYEVKKENFEELAKRLVEELAPWFKKIKERGGSRHHLVNAIAAYIARNTNLTEEDLLGKDQEDGTHVVGLWELVHSKLVELGLEDPGDWSNRYHTIKDVYEKLYAGTTLGTRAYMMKYLNVSEEEAIEILRSVKRALFPYLHPVNVQVISKFEAKPYSKEEAPTEWEAVDEDRKKAVGIWYIEVLALETANYVYIEDLSKPGVFYIVEKVKRTVKVGKKEKGVEVDEYHFNPALWQSFLNWLGIKEGEPIEREELWNLLLEKFDIKDYELRAIYFRKILHLLSPEGMRRPRCVEEFLRELADEGFLSEDKVRHLAHWIKFYAKPLRHSTTSIMLRAKGKPVDMRMAVWAKVVEFFAEDEETAQGLIETFREAYEQAEPPFPCFGARECPFFQEHRGCPFIAPKRDEILAVSLVDVQLHGSDGIVIIVGSEEGTKKFVHKGKVEWQKQGKSKIKYPVAEWFLDVYAKEFLSLPEAPSWSHEEVTEILKSRARVVRSQLNEFDEYFDNFIDWLRSENARGIYPYEKADSSHIFIKGNMIGIPPRLAEDFYRNELGISGRKFKEMLIRELGSYYLGKKAAWIKLSSGQHNGVNCYFISLDWFKKIVGEPNIKDIEAEGDIGSGGFNYEEEEGEA
;
A
#
# COMPACT_ATOMS: atom_id res chain seq x y z
N MET A 1 -14.70 47.75 36.51
CA MET A 1 -14.44 48.96 35.70
C MET A 1 -15.35 48.91 34.47
N SER A 2 -16.21 49.92 34.34
CA SER A 2 -17.10 50.12 33.20
C SER A 2 -16.37 50.80 32.05
N GLY A 3 -16.53 50.29 30.81
CA GLY A 3 -16.65 51.18 29.65
C GLY A 3 -15.58 51.17 28.55
N ARG A 4 -14.91 50.04 28.23
CA ARG A 4 -14.37 49.90 26.86
C ARG A 4 -15.45 49.28 25.97
N GLU A 5 -16.07 50.10 25.15
CA GLU A 5 -17.04 49.67 24.15
C GLU A 5 -16.29 49.24 22.89
N PHE A 6 -15.98 47.94 22.77
CA PHE A 6 -15.42 47.38 21.53
C PHE A 6 -16.54 47.33 20.48
N LYS A 7 -16.43 48.13 19.42
CA LYS A 7 -17.47 48.22 18.37
C LYS A 7 -16.99 47.69 17.03
N ARG A 8 -15.68 47.61 16.82
CA ARG A 8 -15.06 47.26 15.54
C ARG A 8 -14.06 46.12 15.71
N PRO A 9 -13.82 45.33 14.65
CA PRO A 9 -12.78 44.31 14.66
C PRO A 9 -11.40 44.85 15.06
N SER A 10 -11.03 46.04 14.53
CA SER A 10 -9.74 46.67 14.83
C SER A 10 -9.54 46.94 16.32
N ASP A 11 -10.60 47.33 17.05
CA ASP A 11 -10.50 47.63 18.49
C ASP A 11 -10.01 46.41 19.30
N VAL A 12 -10.38 45.19 18.88
CA VAL A 12 -9.94 43.93 19.52
C VAL A 12 -8.53 43.54 19.08
N ILE A 13 -8.26 43.63 17.78
CA ILE A 13 -6.94 43.28 17.22
C ILE A 13 -5.85 44.19 17.82
N ILE A 14 -6.10 45.50 17.88
CA ILE A 14 -5.17 46.44 18.51
C ILE A 14 -4.99 46.11 19.98
N ASP A 15 -6.08 45.85 20.72
CA ASP A 15 -5.93 45.50 22.13
C ASP A 15 -5.00 44.30 22.28
N ILE A 16 -5.23 43.21 21.54
CA ILE A 16 -4.42 41.98 21.59
C ILE A 16 -2.94 42.27 21.31
N TYR A 17 -2.63 42.88 20.16
CA TYR A 17 -1.27 42.93 19.63
C TYR A 17 -0.46 44.17 20.00
N LYS A 18 -1.06 45.22 20.61
CA LYS A 18 -0.31 46.42 21.07
C LYS A 18 0.86 46.10 22.01
N VAL A 19 0.79 44.97 22.71
CA VAL A 19 1.86 44.50 23.60
C VAL A 19 3.18 44.24 22.85
N ILE A 20 3.12 43.91 21.56
CA ILE A 20 4.31 43.68 20.73
C ILE A 20 4.92 44.97 20.22
N GLN A 21 4.22 46.10 20.26
CA GLN A 21 4.69 47.34 19.64
C GLN A 21 6.06 47.79 20.16
N ASP A 22 6.34 47.55 21.44
CA ASP A 22 7.61 47.88 22.10
C ASP A 22 8.67 46.76 22.01
N HIS A 23 8.37 45.64 21.35
CA HIS A 23 9.31 44.53 21.17
C HIS A 23 10.44 44.93 20.21
N PRO A 24 11.72 44.58 20.45
CA PRO A 24 12.84 44.95 19.59
C PRO A 24 12.67 44.50 18.13
N GLU A 25 11.90 43.45 17.92
CA GLU A 25 11.64 42.85 16.61
C GLU A 25 10.31 43.29 15.98
N ALA A 26 9.53 44.18 16.62
CA ALA A 26 8.20 44.57 16.16
C ALA A 26 8.18 45.04 14.69
N GLY A 27 9.26 45.71 14.25
CA GLY A 27 9.48 46.18 12.88
C GLY A 27 9.45 45.10 11.79
N ARG A 28 9.73 43.84 12.15
CA ARG A 28 9.73 42.70 11.22
C ARG A 28 8.59 41.70 11.49
N LEU A 29 7.83 41.86 12.58
CA LEU A 29 6.78 40.92 12.93
C LEU A 29 5.45 41.32 12.28
N ALA A 30 4.74 40.33 11.73
CA ALA A 30 3.46 40.53 11.06
C ALA A 30 2.40 39.50 11.47
N ILE A 31 1.14 39.92 11.37
CA ILE A 31 -0.04 39.05 11.44
C ILE A 31 -0.69 38.93 10.07
N GLU A 32 -1.14 37.72 9.74
CA GLU A 32 -1.82 37.42 8.48
C GLU A 32 -3.34 37.45 8.66
N PHE A 33 -4.04 38.13 7.75
CA PHE A 33 -5.47 38.00 7.52
C PHE A 33 -5.74 37.16 6.28
N ARG A 34 -6.65 36.19 6.37
CA ARG A 34 -7.09 35.38 5.22
C ARG A 34 -8.58 35.53 4.97
N PHE A 35 -8.95 35.52 3.68
CA PHE A 35 -10.35 35.66 3.26
C PHE A 35 -10.81 34.52 2.35
N TYR A 36 -11.91 33.86 2.68
CA TYR A 36 -12.48 32.68 1.98
C TYR A 36 -13.79 33.01 1.25
N PRO A 37 -14.20 32.26 0.19
CA PRO A 37 -13.71 30.93 -0.24
C PRO A 37 -12.52 30.95 -1.21
N TYR A 38 -12.25 32.08 -1.88
CA TYR A 38 -11.04 32.24 -2.70
C TYR A 38 -9.94 32.91 -1.87
N PRO A 39 -8.95 32.14 -1.38
CA PRO A 39 -8.00 32.61 -0.39
C PRO A 39 -7.22 33.82 -0.93
N THR A 40 -7.44 34.96 -0.29
CA THR A 40 -6.61 36.15 -0.40
C THR A 40 -6.01 36.44 0.96
N SER A 41 -4.72 36.75 1.00
CA SER A 41 -4.00 37.07 2.24
C SER A 41 -3.59 38.54 2.27
N GLU A 42 -3.77 39.18 3.42
CA GLU A 42 -3.32 40.55 3.71
C GLU A 42 -2.46 40.50 4.98
N TRP A 43 -1.36 41.24 5.00
CA TRP A 43 -0.35 41.15 6.07
C TRP A 43 -0.19 42.50 6.75
N ILE A 44 -0.15 42.50 8.08
CA ILE A 44 -0.08 43.73 8.88
C ILE A 44 1.11 43.64 9.83
N LEU A 45 2.05 44.56 9.66
CA LEU A 45 3.21 44.72 10.54
C LEU A 45 2.77 45.26 11.91
N LEU A 46 3.42 44.77 12.96
CA LEU A 46 3.02 45.01 14.34
C LEU A 46 3.66 46.27 14.97
N ASN A 47 4.68 46.85 14.34
CA ASN A 47 5.37 48.06 14.81
C ASN A 47 4.49 49.31 14.91
N ASP A 48 3.40 49.39 14.14
CA ASP A 48 2.50 50.54 14.07
C ASP A 48 1.02 50.12 14.21
N ILE A 49 0.73 49.08 14.99
CA ILE A 49 -0.60 48.44 14.99
C ILE A 49 -1.75 49.41 15.34
N GLU A 50 -1.50 50.42 16.18
CA GLU A 50 -2.48 51.47 16.51
C GLU A 50 -2.77 52.39 15.32
N ASP A 51 -1.75 52.79 14.56
CA ASP A 51 -1.92 53.60 13.34
C ASP A 51 -2.58 52.79 12.21
N LYS A 52 -2.31 51.48 12.19
CA LYS A 52 -2.90 50.51 11.25
C LYS A 52 -4.37 50.18 11.55
N ALA A 53 -4.94 50.66 12.65
CA ALA A 53 -6.36 50.48 13.00
C ALA A 53 -7.33 50.75 11.84
N ARG A 54 -7.15 51.90 11.17
CA ARG A 54 -8.01 52.31 10.04
C ARG A 54 -7.78 51.44 8.81
N GLU A 55 -6.58 50.91 8.64
CA GLU A 55 -6.22 50.02 7.53
C GLU A 55 -6.86 48.64 7.74
N ILE A 56 -6.76 48.09 8.96
CA ILE A 56 -7.45 46.87 9.37
C ILE A 56 -8.95 46.95 9.06
N ASP A 57 -9.62 48.01 9.54
CA ASP A 57 -11.06 48.20 9.30
C ASP A 57 -11.38 48.30 7.79
N LYS A 58 -10.55 49.01 7.01
CA LYS A 58 -10.73 49.12 5.55
C LYS A 58 -10.58 47.77 4.85
N VAL A 59 -9.54 47.01 5.21
CA VAL A 59 -9.25 45.69 4.63
C VAL A 59 -10.38 44.70 4.95
N LEU A 60 -10.83 44.68 6.20
CA LEU A 60 -11.95 43.84 6.62
C LEU A 60 -13.25 44.28 5.97
N PHE A 61 -13.56 45.58 5.90
CA PHE A 61 -14.77 46.06 5.23
C PHE A 61 -14.79 45.71 3.73
N LYS A 62 -13.67 45.93 3.04
CA LYS A 62 -13.51 45.62 1.62
C LYS A 62 -13.73 44.13 1.34
N ASN A 63 -13.11 43.25 2.12
CA ASN A 63 -13.15 41.82 1.84
C ASN A 63 -14.39 41.13 2.45
N ASN A 64 -14.69 41.42 3.73
CA ASN A 64 -15.81 40.79 4.43
C ASN A 64 -17.16 41.34 3.97
N ILE A 65 -17.34 42.65 3.99
CA ILE A 65 -18.65 43.25 3.70
C ILE A 65 -18.90 43.39 2.19
N LEU A 66 -18.01 44.08 1.46
CA LEU A 66 -18.21 44.28 0.02
C LEU A 66 -17.94 43.00 -0.78
N GLY A 67 -16.89 42.26 -0.42
CA GLY A 67 -16.51 41.02 -1.08
C GLY A 67 -17.33 39.79 -0.65
N LYS A 68 -18.17 39.91 0.39
CA LYS A 68 -18.91 38.79 1.01
C LYS A 68 -18.04 37.57 1.32
N LYS A 69 -16.80 37.81 1.75
CA LYS A 69 -15.84 36.77 2.12
C LYS A 69 -15.79 36.58 3.62
N GLU A 70 -15.58 35.35 4.08
CA GLU A 70 -15.29 35.14 5.51
C GLU A 70 -13.89 35.63 5.84
N ALA A 71 -13.71 36.27 7.00
CA ALA A 71 -12.44 36.85 7.43
C ALA A 71 -11.84 36.07 8.60
N TYR A 72 -10.56 35.73 8.47
CA TYR A 72 -9.79 35.01 9.47
C TYR A 72 -8.45 35.70 9.75
N ILE A 73 -7.88 35.49 10.92
CA ILE A 73 -6.61 36.04 11.41
C ILE A 73 -5.75 34.90 11.97
N SER A 74 -4.44 34.97 11.74
CA SER A 74 -3.47 34.02 12.27
C SER A 74 -3.29 34.15 13.79
N MET A 75 -3.31 33.03 14.52
CA MET A 75 -2.89 33.00 15.93
C MET A 75 -1.38 33.13 16.08
N ALA A 76 -0.63 32.72 15.07
CA ALA A 76 0.82 32.83 15.00
C ALA A 76 1.24 34.22 14.52
N ILE A 77 2.36 34.71 15.06
CA ILE A 77 3.03 35.94 14.64
C ILE A 77 4.27 35.55 13.82
N HIS A 78 4.38 36.14 12.64
CA HIS A 78 5.33 35.73 11.62
C HIS A 78 6.48 36.71 11.50
N ASP A 79 7.69 36.22 11.26
CA ASP A 79 8.80 37.05 10.79
C ASP A 79 8.59 37.35 9.30
N PHE A 80 8.26 38.59 8.98
CA PHE A 80 7.90 39.01 7.63
C PHE A 80 9.10 39.00 6.67
N ASP A 81 10.32 39.15 7.17
CA ASP A 81 11.52 39.01 6.34
C ASP A 81 11.68 37.55 5.90
N GLU A 82 11.45 36.59 6.81
CA GLU A 82 11.47 35.16 6.48
C GLU A 82 10.29 34.76 5.57
N VAL A 83 9.11 35.37 5.75
CA VAL A 83 7.97 35.23 4.81
C VAL A 83 8.37 35.70 3.42
N THR A 84 9.07 36.83 3.31
CA THR A 84 9.50 37.40 2.03
C THR A 84 10.53 36.52 1.34
N LYS A 85 11.58 36.09 2.07
CA LYS A 85 12.58 35.13 1.54
C LYS A 85 11.94 33.84 1.04
N LYS A 86 10.95 33.33 1.78
CA LYS A 86 10.22 32.12 1.40
C LYS A 86 9.36 32.35 0.15
N LEU A 87 8.74 33.52 0.00
CA LEU A 87 8.00 33.89 -1.22
C LEU A 87 8.92 33.94 -2.44
N GLU A 88 10.07 34.61 -2.32
CA GLU A 88 11.07 34.72 -3.40
C GLU A 88 11.52 33.33 -3.86
N LYS A 89 11.86 32.46 -2.91
CA LYS A 89 12.24 31.08 -3.21
C LYS A 89 11.12 30.29 -3.90
N LEU A 90 9.86 30.48 -3.51
CA LEU A 90 8.72 29.84 -4.18
C LEU A 90 8.51 30.36 -5.59
N GLN A 91 8.73 31.66 -5.82
CA GLN A 91 8.69 32.26 -7.16
C GLN A 91 9.80 31.71 -8.04
N GLU A 92 11.04 31.64 -7.55
CA GLU A 92 12.18 31.04 -8.26
C GLU A 92 11.90 29.59 -8.66
N LEU A 93 11.42 28.76 -7.73
CA LEU A 93 11.08 27.36 -8.00
C LEU A 93 9.97 27.22 -9.05
N GLU A 94 8.97 28.10 -9.03
CA GLU A 94 7.90 28.09 -10.03
C GLU A 94 8.38 28.59 -11.40
N HIS A 95 9.31 29.55 -11.43
CA HIS A 95 9.98 30.01 -12.65
C HIS A 95 10.81 28.89 -13.28
N GLU A 96 11.64 28.19 -12.49
CA GLU A 96 12.42 27.05 -12.96
C GLU A 96 11.53 25.92 -13.48
N LYS A 97 10.46 25.60 -12.74
CA LYS A 97 9.49 24.58 -13.13
C LYS A 97 8.78 24.95 -14.44
N ALA A 98 8.35 26.19 -14.58
CA ALA A 98 7.67 26.67 -15.77
C ALA A 98 8.59 26.67 -17.00
N GLN A 99 9.87 27.01 -16.84
CA GLN A 99 10.88 26.89 -17.89
C GLN A 99 11.08 25.43 -18.32
N LYS A 100 11.23 24.49 -17.36
CA LYS A 100 11.35 23.05 -17.66
C LYS A 100 10.11 22.50 -18.36
N GLU A 101 8.92 22.98 -17.99
CA GLU A 101 7.63 22.54 -18.53
C GLU A 101 7.18 23.33 -19.79
N GLY A 102 8.00 24.27 -20.30
CA GLY A 102 7.67 25.06 -21.49
C GLY A 102 6.41 25.95 -21.35
N ARG A 103 6.05 26.32 -20.12
CA ARG A 103 4.85 27.12 -19.81
C ARG A 103 5.21 28.46 -19.17
N GLN A 104 4.23 29.35 -19.12
CA GLN A 104 4.36 30.59 -18.32
C GLN A 104 4.34 30.25 -16.81
N PRO A 105 5.19 30.91 -16.00
CA PRO A 105 5.15 30.79 -14.53
C PRO A 105 3.79 31.18 -13.98
N LYS A 106 3.28 30.41 -13.02
CA LYS A 106 2.08 30.80 -12.29
C LYS A 106 2.40 31.95 -11.34
N GLU A 107 1.43 32.81 -11.12
CA GLU A 107 1.55 33.90 -10.16
C GLU A 107 1.59 33.36 -8.72
N ILE A 108 2.78 33.40 -8.12
CA ILE A 108 2.99 33.08 -6.70
C ILE A 108 3.01 34.37 -5.90
N THR A 109 1.98 34.58 -5.09
CA THR A 109 1.84 35.70 -4.15
C THR A 109 1.93 35.22 -2.69
N LEU A 110 1.89 36.16 -1.74
CA LEU A 110 1.96 35.90 -0.28
C LEU A 110 0.95 34.85 0.21
N ARG A 111 -0.18 34.64 -0.48
CA ARG A 111 -1.16 33.61 -0.13
C ARG A 111 -0.62 32.18 -0.18
N HIS A 112 0.53 31.96 -0.82
CA HIS A 112 1.13 30.63 -0.98
C HIS A 112 2.24 30.34 0.04
N VAL A 113 2.57 31.31 0.91
CA VAL A 113 3.74 31.21 1.80
C VAL A 113 3.44 30.38 3.06
N GLN A 114 2.18 30.39 3.53
CA GLN A 114 1.74 29.71 4.75
C GLN A 114 0.62 28.69 4.46
N GLY A 115 0.66 27.55 5.14
CA GLY A 115 -0.40 26.52 5.06
C GLY A 115 -0.48 25.73 3.74
N GLU A 116 -1.59 25.00 3.57
CA GLU A 116 -1.86 24.12 2.42
C GLU A 116 -2.19 24.91 1.14
N ALA A 117 -1.24 25.64 0.58
CA ALA A 117 -1.47 26.35 -0.67
C ALA A 117 -1.57 25.43 -1.90
N THR A 118 -1.21 24.14 -1.77
CA THR A 118 -1.18 23.16 -2.88
C THR A 118 -1.33 21.70 -2.43
N GLY A 119 -1.88 21.44 -1.24
CA GLY A 119 -1.92 20.08 -0.66
C GLY A 119 -0.55 19.59 -0.14
N LYS A 120 0.39 20.52 0.09
CA LYS A 120 1.65 20.28 0.83
C LYS A 120 1.68 21.19 2.05
N ILE A 121 2.00 20.63 3.22
CA ILE A 121 2.18 21.37 4.48
C ILE A 121 3.56 22.02 4.41
N HIS A 122 3.62 23.35 4.32
CA HIS A 122 4.88 24.09 4.42
C HIS A 122 5.16 24.45 5.87
N THR A 123 6.40 24.26 6.34
CA THR A 123 6.84 24.69 7.67
C THR A 123 6.61 26.19 7.87
N THR A 124 5.94 26.55 8.98
CA THR A 124 5.63 27.94 9.33
C THR A 124 6.89 28.68 9.77
N VAL A 125 7.00 29.97 9.42
CA VAL A 125 8.14 30.84 9.81
C VAL A 125 7.82 31.68 11.05
N SER A 126 6.90 31.18 11.87
CA SER A 126 6.39 31.88 13.05
C SER A 126 7.23 31.57 14.28
N SER A 127 7.60 32.60 15.03
CA SER A 127 8.40 32.46 16.25
C SER A 127 7.56 32.55 17.51
N TYR A 128 6.47 33.32 17.46
CA TYR A 128 5.70 33.69 18.65
C TYR A 128 4.19 33.56 18.46
N THR A 129 3.48 33.51 19.57
CA THR A 129 2.04 33.76 19.65
C THR A 129 1.70 34.65 20.85
N LEU A 130 0.60 35.39 20.76
CA LEU A 130 0.00 36.11 21.89
C LEU A 130 -1.37 35.55 22.26
N THR A 131 -1.93 34.67 21.44
CA THR A 131 -3.32 34.28 21.54
C THR A 131 -3.49 32.79 21.38
N LEU A 132 -4.28 32.22 22.27
CA LEU A 132 -4.81 30.88 22.12
C LEU A 132 -6.32 30.97 21.96
N VAL A 133 -6.82 30.55 20.81
CA VAL A 133 -8.25 30.63 20.51
C VAL A 133 -8.83 29.23 20.46
N VAL A 134 -9.91 29.02 21.21
CA VAL A 134 -10.67 27.78 21.24
C VAL A 134 -11.95 28.01 20.47
N ASP A 135 -12.21 27.23 19.42
CA ASP A 135 -13.48 27.27 18.68
C ASP A 135 -14.39 26.15 19.16
N ILE A 136 -15.62 26.48 19.54
CA ILE A 136 -16.61 25.55 20.05
C ILE A 136 -17.83 25.62 19.13
N ASP A 137 -18.07 24.55 18.40
CA ASP A 137 -19.16 24.44 17.44
C ASP A 137 -20.43 23.87 18.09
N VAL A 138 -21.57 24.31 17.58
CA VAL A 138 -22.87 23.65 17.80
C VAL A 138 -23.03 22.61 16.71
N ASN A 139 -22.95 21.32 17.03
CA ASN A 139 -22.86 20.23 16.05
C ASN A 139 -24.03 20.28 15.04
N GLU A 140 -25.25 20.49 15.52
CA GLU A 140 -26.45 20.59 14.67
C GLU A 140 -26.34 21.70 13.60
N ILE A 141 -25.84 22.88 13.99
CA ILE A 141 -25.67 24.03 13.09
C ILE A 141 -24.46 23.81 12.18
N HIS A 142 -23.38 23.25 12.72
CA HIS A 142 -22.14 23.06 12.00
C HIS A 142 -22.29 21.99 10.91
N ASP A 143 -22.99 20.89 11.16
CA ASP A 143 -23.13 19.79 10.21
C ASP A 143 -24.13 20.11 9.10
N SER A 144 -25.27 20.70 9.48
CA SER A 144 -26.31 21.07 8.52
C SER A 144 -25.98 22.33 7.71
N LYS A 145 -25.10 23.19 8.24
CA LYS A 145 -24.90 24.59 7.81
C LYS A 145 -26.22 25.38 7.71
N ALA A 146 -27.28 24.92 8.36
CA ALA A 146 -28.61 25.49 8.32
C ALA A 146 -28.94 26.18 9.65
N VAL A 147 -29.42 27.42 9.57
CA VAL A 147 -29.76 28.25 10.73
C VAL A 147 -31.13 28.87 10.50
N GLU A 148 -32.07 28.62 11.43
CA GLU A 148 -33.43 29.17 11.36
C GLU A 148 -33.45 30.70 11.51
N SER A 149 -32.68 31.23 12.45
CA SER A 149 -32.54 32.67 12.71
C SER A 149 -31.23 32.97 13.46
N GLU A 150 -30.75 34.21 13.36
CA GLU A 150 -29.56 34.66 14.08
C GLU A 150 -29.77 34.61 15.61
N GLU A 151 -30.96 34.97 16.09
CA GLU A 151 -31.30 34.95 17.51
C GLU A 151 -31.29 33.53 18.08
N LYS A 152 -31.84 32.55 17.36
CA LYS A 152 -31.83 31.14 17.78
C LYS A 152 -30.40 30.58 17.81
N ALA A 153 -29.61 30.86 16.77
CA ALA A 153 -28.20 30.44 16.76
C ALA A 153 -27.40 31.05 17.91
N LEU A 154 -27.62 32.35 18.20
CA LEU A 154 -27.00 33.02 19.33
C LEU A 154 -27.40 32.40 20.67
N GLU A 155 -28.69 32.10 20.87
CA GLU A 155 -29.18 31.47 22.10
C GLU A 155 -28.57 30.09 22.31
N VAL A 156 -28.55 29.24 21.28
CA VAL A 156 -27.98 27.90 21.36
C VAL A 156 -26.47 27.97 21.61
N SER A 157 -25.72 28.80 20.87
CA SER A 157 -24.28 28.96 21.09
C SER A 157 -23.95 29.51 22.49
N LYS A 158 -24.79 30.37 23.07
CA LYS A 158 -24.58 30.88 24.45
C LYS A 158 -24.63 29.80 25.51
N ARG A 159 -25.43 28.74 25.33
CA ARG A 159 -25.54 27.64 26.31
C ARG A 159 -24.20 26.94 26.55
N ALA A 160 -23.38 26.79 25.51
CA ALA A 160 -22.01 26.28 25.65
C ALA A 160 -21.19 27.14 26.62
N TRP A 161 -21.27 28.47 26.49
CA TRP A 161 -20.55 29.39 27.37
C TRP A 161 -21.11 29.36 28.79
N GLU A 162 -22.43 29.35 28.96
CA GLU A 162 -23.08 29.33 30.28
C GLU A 162 -22.72 28.08 31.09
N VAL A 163 -22.54 26.92 30.43
CA VAL A 163 -22.09 25.68 31.09
C VAL A 163 -20.57 25.69 31.32
N LEU A 164 -19.78 26.15 30.35
CA LEU A 164 -18.32 26.08 30.44
C LEU A 164 -17.73 27.11 31.41
N LYS A 165 -18.34 28.30 31.50
CA LYS A 165 -17.89 29.42 32.33
C LYS A 165 -17.62 29.04 33.79
N PRO A 166 -18.58 28.49 34.57
CA PRO A 166 -18.33 28.18 35.98
C PRO A 166 -17.17 27.20 36.17
N ASN A 167 -17.04 26.21 35.29
CA ASN A 167 -15.94 25.23 35.33
C ASN A 167 -14.58 25.91 35.10
N LEU A 168 -14.47 26.81 34.12
CA LEU A 168 -13.23 27.54 33.88
C LEU A 168 -12.89 28.50 35.04
N GLU A 169 -13.90 29.17 35.60
CA GLU A 169 -13.71 30.06 36.75
C GLU A 169 -13.22 29.31 38.00
N GLU A 170 -13.70 28.09 38.24
CA GLU A 170 -13.23 27.21 39.32
C GLU A 170 -11.74 26.84 39.15
N LEU A 171 -11.30 26.64 37.90
CA LEU A 171 -9.88 26.41 37.57
C LEU A 171 -9.02 27.68 37.62
N GLY A 172 -9.63 28.84 37.91
CA GLY A 172 -8.95 30.13 37.84
C GLY A 172 -8.48 30.47 36.43
N ILE A 173 -9.24 30.05 35.42
CA ILE A 173 -9.02 30.32 34.00
C ILE A 173 -10.13 31.25 33.51
N LYS A 174 -9.75 32.38 32.89
CA LYS A 174 -10.71 33.31 32.29
C LYS A 174 -10.24 33.72 30.90
N PRO A 175 -11.03 33.48 29.83
CA PRO A 175 -10.70 34.03 28.52
C PRO A 175 -10.87 35.54 28.55
N ARG A 176 -9.99 36.25 27.83
CA ARG A 176 -10.07 37.71 27.70
C ARG A 176 -11.32 38.10 26.93
N TYR A 177 -11.64 37.35 25.87
CA TYR A 177 -12.86 37.55 25.09
C TYR A 177 -13.61 36.25 24.83
N VAL A 178 -14.93 36.35 24.76
CA VAL A 178 -15.81 35.30 24.26
C VAL A 178 -16.66 35.86 23.14
N PHE A 179 -16.55 35.30 21.95
CA PHE A 179 -17.29 35.77 20.77
C PHE A 179 -18.26 34.72 20.27
N PHE A 180 -19.46 35.14 19.90
CA PHE A 180 -20.33 34.38 19.02
C PHE A 180 -19.82 34.48 17.59
N THR A 181 -19.78 33.34 16.88
CA THR A 181 -19.17 33.27 15.54
C THR A 181 -20.16 32.87 14.44
N GLY A 182 -21.44 32.71 14.76
CA GLY A 182 -22.52 32.34 13.83
C GLY A 182 -23.11 30.95 14.09
N GLY A 183 -22.27 29.95 14.37
CA GLY A 183 -22.75 28.59 14.71
C GLY A 183 -21.97 27.94 15.84
N GLY A 184 -21.41 28.78 16.71
CA GLY A 184 -20.50 28.42 17.78
C GLY A 184 -20.03 29.63 18.56
N ILE A 185 -19.12 29.40 19.50
CA ILE A 185 -18.41 30.43 20.26
C ILE A 185 -16.90 30.27 20.14
N GLN A 186 -16.17 31.38 20.19
CA GLN A 186 -14.71 31.40 20.29
C GLN A 186 -14.27 31.99 21.62
N LEU A 187 -13.45 31.25 22.35
CA LEU A 187 -12.78 31.72 23.56
C LEU A 187 -11.38 32.21 23.19
N TRP A 188 -11.07 33.46 23.49
CA TRP A 188 -9.78 34.06 23.21
C TRP A 188 -9.01 34.26 24.51
N PHE A 189 -7.97 33.47 24.70
CA PHE A 189 -6.96 33.69 25.73
C PHE A 189 -5.85 34.55 25.16
N VAL A 190 -5.39 35.53 25.94
CA VAL A 190 -4.44 36.54 25.48
C VAL A 190 -3.32 36.68 26.51
N ALA A 191 -2.09 36.46 26.05
CA ALA A 191 -0.89 36.55 26.87
C ALA A 191 -0.56 38.02 27.22
N PRO A 192 0.11 38.25 28.36
CA PRO A 192 0.65 39.57 28.70
C PRO A 192 1.91 39.92 27.90
N GLU A 193 2.62 38.92 27.35
CA GLU A 193 3.87 39.05 26.58
C GLU A 193 3.92 37.97 25.49
N PRO A 194 4.71 38.14 24.41
CA PRO A 194 4.85 37.12 23.37
C PRO A 194 5.41 35.80 23.92
N GLU A 195 4.73 34.69 23.64
CA GLU A 195 5.16 33.35 24.03
C GLU A 195 5.67 32.56 22.83
N ASN A 196 6.49 31.54 23.09
CA ASN A 196 7.00 30.66 22.04
C ASN A 196 5.83 29.98 21.30
N ILE A 197 5.93 29.87 19.97
CA ILE A 197 4.91 29.22 19.15
C ILE A 197 4.59 27.77 19.56
N SER A 198 5.53 27.07 20.23
CA SER A 198 5.33 25.70 20.74
C SER A 198 4.16 25.56 21.72
N VAL A 199 3.72 26.64 22.34
CA VAL A 199 2.54 26.65 23.22
C VAL A 199 1.27 26.27 22.46
N ILE A 200 1.18 26.60 21.15
CA ILE A 200 0.05 26.16 20.30
C ILE A 200 0.04 24.63 20.16
N ASP A 201 1.20 24.00 20.04
CA ASP A 201 1.26 22.54 19.88
C ASP A 201 0.80 21.84 21.16
N LYS A 202 1.27 22.32 22.33
CA LYS A 202 0.86 21.80 23.64
C LYS A 202 -0.66 21.98 23.85
N ALA A 203 -1.24 23.06 23.35
CA ALA A 203 -2.67 23.31 23.46
C ALA A 203 -3.53 22.30 22.69
N ALA A 204 -3.04 21.80 21.55
CA ALA A 204 -3.74 20.81 20.73
C ALA A 204 -4.04 19.50 21.47
N GLU A 205 -3.19 19.15 22.44
CA GLU A 205 -3.25 17.91 23.21
C GLU A 205 -4.14 18.05 24.45
N ILE A 206 -4.19 19.25 25.02
CA ILE A 206 -4.83 19.49 26.31
C ILE A 206 -6.25 20.02 26.13
N ILE A 207 -6.44 20.99 25.25
CA ILE A 207 -7.68 21.75 25.20
C ILE A 207 -8.87 20.92 24.70
N PRO A 208 -8.82 20.24 23.53
CA PRO A 208 -9.98 19.51 23.05
C PRO A 208 -10.43 18.40 24.00
N PRO A 209 -9.56 17.52 24.54
CA PRO A 209 -9.99 16.48 25.47
C PRO A 209 -10.61 17.04 26.75
N VAL A 210 -10.00 18.07 27.34
CA VAL A 210 -10.50 18.64 28.60
C VAL A 210 -11.79 19.38 28.39
N LEU A 211 -11.85 20.30 27.43
CA LEU A 211 -13.02 21.14 27.26
C LEU A 211 -14.23 20.36 26.70
N ASN A 212 -14.03 19.33 25.87
CA ASN A 212 -15.14 18.47 25.43
C ASN A 212 -15.81 17.73 26.61
N THR A 213 -15.07 17.38 27.67
CA THR A 213 -15.68 16.77 28.88
C THR A 213 -16.49 17.76 29.72
N LEU A 214 -16.23 19.06 29.56
CA LEU A 214 -16.90 20.15 30.28
C LEU A 214 -18.10 20.71 29.50
N LEU A 215 -18.26 20.34 28.24
CA LEU A 215 -19.33 20.83 27.38
C LEU A 215 -20.57 19.93 27.46
N PRO A 216 -21.78 20.50 27.27
CA PRO A 216 -22.99 19.71 27.15
C PRO A 216 -23.02 18.93 25.82
N GLU A 217 -23.87 17.90 25.77
CA GLU A 217 -24.11 17.11 24.55
C GLU A 217 -24.59 18.02 23.39
N GLY A 218 -24.09 17.75 22.18
CA GLY A 218 -24.40 18.54 20.97
C GLY A 218 -23.43 19.70 20.69
N TYR A 219 -22.37 19.85 21.48
CA TYR A 219 -21.30 20.81 21.26
C TYR A 219 -19.96 20.10 21.18
N SER A 220 -19.02 20.66 20.42
CA SER A 220 -17.68 20.11 20.32
C SER A 220 -16.64 21.22 20.17
N VAL A 221 -15.46 20.98 20.71
CA VAL A 221 -14.28 21.82 20.55
C VAL A 221 -13.58 21.37 19.27
N ASP A 222 -13.42 22.28 18.31
CA ASP A 222 -12.64 22.03 17.10
C ASP A 222 -11.14 22.03 17.43
N ASN A 223 -10.39 21.08 16.91
CA ASN A 223 -8.94 21.02 17.10
C ASN A 223 -8.23 21.93 16.10
N ILE A 224 -8.33 23.24 16.35
CA ILE A 224 -7.77 24.30 15.51
C ILE A 224 -6.31 24.65 15.88
N PHE A 225 -5.67 23.86 16.73
CA PHE A 225 -4.32 24.12 17.25
C PHE A 225 -3.25 23.57 16.29
N ASP A 226 -2.91 24.40 15.30
CA ASP A 226 -1.78 24.25 14.38
C ASP A 226 -1.15 25.64 14.16
N ARG A 227 0.19 25.68 14.05
CA ARG A 227 0.98 26.91 13.87
C ARG A 227 0.62 27.67 12.60
N ALA A 228 0.04 27.01 11.58
CA ALA A 228 -0.41 27.63 10.34
C ALA A 228 -1.90 27.99 10.32
N ARG A 229 -2.64 27.65 11.39
CA ARG A 229 -4.09 27.80 11.45
C ARG A 229 -4.50 29.25 11.74
N ILE A 230 -5.67 29.57 11.23
CA ILE A 230 -6.29 30.89 11.25
C ILE A 230 -7.66 30.77 11.94
N VAL A 231 -8.07 31.83 12.63
CA VAL A 231 -9.30 31.87 13.42
C VAL A 231 -10.17 33.04 12.99
N ARG A 232 -11.48 32.93 13.21
CA ARG A 232 -12.43 33.94 12.68
C ARG A 232 -12.15 35.30 13.31
N VAL A 233 -12.12 36.36 12.49
CA VAL A 233 -11.92 37.72 12.99
C VAL A 233 -13.15 38.16 13.79
N PRO A 234 -12.99 38.70 15.01
CA PRO A 234 -14.10 39.20 15.81
C PRO A 234 -14.97 40.22 15.08
N PHE A 235 -16.27 40.23 15.37
CA PHE A 235 -17.27 41.16 14.81
C PHE A 235 -17.51 41.11 13.29
N THR A 236 -16.89 40.17 12.56
CA THR A 236 -17.09 39.99 11.12
C THR A 236 -18.33 39.15 10.80
N VAL A 237 -18.84 39.29 9.56
CA VAL A 237 -20.00 38.53 9.07
C VAL A 237 -19.56 37.15 8.60
N ASN A 238 -20.29 36.13 9.01
CA ASN A 238 -20.12 34.76 8.58
C ASN A 238 -21.15 34.43 7.48
N TYR A 239 -20.63 34.10 6.29
CA TYR A 239 -21.42 33.81 5.09
C TYR A 239 -21.61 32.31 4.83
N LYS A 240 -21.07 31.43 5.70
CA LYS A 240 -21.09 29.97 5.50
C LYS A 240 -22.47 29.34 5.70
N TYR A 241 -23.39 30.04 6.35
CA TYR A 241 -24.68 29.51 6.78
C TYR A 241 -25.83 29.90 5.86
N LYS A 242 -26.85 29.06 5.84
CA LYS A 242 -28.08 29.26 5.05
C LYS A 242 -29.30 29.05 5.93
N THR A 243 -30.44 29.60 5.53
CA THR A 243 -31.73 29.25 6.11
C THR A 243 -32.13 27.81 5.71
N PRO A 244 -33.07 27.16 6.42
CA PRO A 244 -33.51 25.80 6.08
C PRO A 244 -34.06 25.62 4.65
N ASP A 245 -34.59 26.70 4.05
CA ASP A 245 -35.02 26.76 2.64
C ASP A 245 -33.88 27.07 1.66
N GLY A 246 -32.62 27.08 2.12
CA GLY A 246 -31.41 27.20 1.31
C GLY A 246 -30.99 28.62 0.95
N LYS A 247 -31.60 29.68 1.51
CA LYS A 247 -31.20 31.07 1.23
C LYS A 247 -29.93 31.43 2.03
N PRO A 248 -28.98 32.19 1.45
CA PRO A 248 -27.81 32.66 2.19
C PRO A 248 -28.21 33.50 3.41
N LEU A 249 -27.53 33.27 4.54
CA LEU A 249 -27.74 33.99 5.79
C LEU A 249 -26.44 34.72 6.18
N GLU A 250 -26.56 35.98 6.59
CA GLU A 250 -25.44 36.81 7.03
C GLU A 250 -25.44 36.86 8.56
N LEU A 251 -24.64 36.02 9.21
CA LEU A 251 -24.57 35.97 10.67
C LEU A 251 -23.42 36.81 11.20
N ARG A 252 -23.71 37.89 11.92
CA ARG A 252 -22.68 38.79 12.43
C ARG A 252 -22.11 38.28 13.75
N GLY A 253 -20.78 38.24 13.85
CA GLY A 253 -20.11 37.92 15.11
C GLY A 253 -20.42 38.96 16.19
N ARG A 254 -20.58 38.51 17.44
CA ARG A 254 -20.95 39.37 18.59
C ARG A 254 -20.06 39.07 19.79
N LEU A 255 -19.70 40.09 20.56
CA LEU A 255 -19.04 39.91 21.85
C LEU A 255 -20.07 39.43 22.87
N LEU A 256 -19.79 38.29 23.49
CA LEU A 256 -20.61 37.72 24.57
C LEU A 256 -20.08 38.15 25.94
N GLU A 257 -18.76 38.10 26.11
CA GLU A 257 -18.11 38.43 27.37
C GLU A 257 -16.70 39.01 27.15
N PHE A 258 -16.34 39.99 27.97
CA PHE A 258 -14.99 40.56 28.04
C PHE A 258 -14.51 40.53 29.49
N ASN A 259 -13.35 39.93 29.71
CA ASN A 259 -12.65 39.94 30.99
C ASN A 259 -11.34 40.71 30.80
N ASP A 260 -11.09 41.73 31.64
CA ASP A 260 -9.84 42.48 31.57
C ASP A 260 -8.70 41.72 32.26
N VAL A 261 -8.40 40.54 31.75
CA VAL A 261 -7.36 39.63 32.21
C VAL A 261 -6.47 39.28 31.03
N ARG A 262 -5.16 39.21 31.28
CA ARG A 262 -4.18 38.59 30.39
C ARG A 262 -3.44 37.56 31.22
N THR A 263 -3.39 36.34 30.71
CA THR A 263 -2.83 35.19 31.43
C THR A 263 -1.82 34.54 30.52
N PRO A 264 -0.63 34.18 31.03
CA PRO A 264 0.29 33.34 30.28
C PRO A 264 -0.45 32.09 29.76
N LEU A 265 -0.28 31.80 28.48
CA LEU A 265 -0.92 30.68 27.80
C LEU A 265 -0.41 29.35 28.38
N GLY A 266 0.89 29.28 28.70
CA GLY A 266 1.48 28.18 29.47
C GLY A 266 0.73 27.86 30.77
N ASP A 267 0.44 28.87 31.61
CA ASP A 267 -0.29 28.69 32.87
C ASP A 267 -1.70 28.14 32.67
N ILE A 268 -2.38 28.56 31.60
CA ILE A 268 -3.72 28.04 31.26
C ILE A 268 -3.63 26.56 30.94
N LEU A 269 -2.65 26.16 30.13
CA LEU A 269 -2.43 24.76 29.76
C LEU A 269 -2.06 23.90 30.97
N GLU A 270 -1.20 24.39 31.86
CA GLU A 270 -0.83 23.69 33.10
C GLU A 270 -2.03 23.45 34.02
N LYS A 271 -2.92 24.44 34.15
CA LYS A 271 -4.16 24.30 34.94
C LYS A 271 -5.11 23.26 34.35
N LEU A 272 -5.29 23.26 33.02
CA LEU A 272 -6.12 22.27 32.33
C LEU A 272 -5.50 20.86 32.40
N GLU A 273 -4.17 20.76 32.28
CA GLU A 273 -3.43 19.52 32.41
C GLU A 273 -3.56 18.92 33.82
N ALA A 274 -3.42 19.75 34.85
CA ALA A 274 -3.65 19.36 36.24
C ALA A 274 -5.09 18.90 36.49
N TYR A 275 -6.07 19.60 35.92
CA TYR A 275 -7.48 19.20 35.99
C TYR A 275 -7.71 17.83 35.36
N ALA A 276 -7.17 17.60 34.17
CA ALA A 276 -7.29 16.34 33.46
C ALA A 276 -6.71 15.17 34.26
N LYS A 277 -5.51 15.36 34.83
CA LYS A 277 -4.87 14.38 35.71
C LYS A 277 -5.72 14.07 36.95
N GLY A 278 -6.31 15.10 37.58
CA GLY A 278 -7.18 14.95 38.74
C GLY A 278 -8.48 14.19 38.44
N HIS A 279 -9.02 14.36 37.23
CA HIS A 279 -10.31 13.79 36.81
C HIS A 279 -10.18 12.54 35.94
N LYS A 280 -8.95 12.01 35.78
CA LYS A 280 -8.64 10.87 34.90
C LYS A 280 -9.13 11.06 33.47
N ILE A 281 -9.16 12.30 33.00
CA ILE A 281 -9.40 12.60 31.60
C ILE A 281 -8.14 12.17 30.87
N SER A 282 -8.28 11.27 29.91
CA SER A 282 -7.18 10.93 29.01
C SER A 282 -6.89 12.17 28.17
N LEU A 283 -5.96 12.99 28.63
CA LEU A 283 -5.19 13.81 27.70
C LEU A 283 -4.63 12.82 26.70
N GLY A 284 -4.76 13.11 25.41
CA GLY A 284 -4.00 12.32 24.45
C GLY A 284 -2.57 12.36 24.94
N SER A 285 -2.03 11.23 25.43
CA SER A 285 -0.60 11.01 25.35
C SER A 285 -0.22 11.43 23.95
N THR A 286 0.91 12.08 23.75
CA THR A 286 1.52 12.33 22.45
C THR A 286 1.46 11.07 21.60
N SER A 287 0.33 10.95 20.95
CA SER A 287 -0.06 10.18 19.80
C SER A 287 -0.87 11.17 18.95
N ARG A 288 -0.42 12.43 18.88
CA ARG A 288 0.03 12.97 17.58
C ARG A 288 1.22 12.15 17.10
N SER A 289 0.85 10.92 16.88
CA SER A 289 1.46 9.96 16.05
C SER A 289 0.19 9.48 15.32
N GLY A 290 -0.10 9.82 14.05
CA GLY A 290 0.93 9.80 13.04
C GLY A 290 2.00 8.83 13.49
N LYS A 291 1.61 7.62 13.95
CA LYS A 291 2.54 6.59 14.35
C LYS A 291 3.21 6.37 13.01
N PHE A 292 4.30 7.10 12.81
CA PHE A 292 5.54 6.44 12.58
C PHE A 292 5.70 5.43 13.75
N ARG A 293 4.89 4.36 13.75
CA ARG A 293 5.46 3.04 13.51
C ARG A 293 6.14 3.16 12.15
N GLY A 294 7.25 3.90 12.11
CA GLY A 294 8.24 3.69 11.09
C GLY A 294 8.52 2.23 11.23
N VAL A 295 8.21 1.50 10.16
CA VAL A 295 8.47 0.06 9.98
C VAL A 295 9.24 -0.48 11.18
N ALA A 296 8.49 -0.89 12.21
CA ALA A 296 9.09 -1.21 13.50
C ALA A 296 10.15 -2.27 13.27
N GLY A 297 11.29 -2.06 13.94
CA GLY A 297 12.61 -2.35 13.40
C GLY A 297 12.69 -3.51 12.41
N ARG A 298 13.07 -3.20 11.17
CA ARG A 298 13.54 -4.17 10.19
C ARG A 298 14.54 -5.19 10.79
N TYR A 299 15.32 -4.75 11.77
CA TYR A 299 16.29 -5.55 12.48
C TYR A 299 15.88 -5.79 13.95
N GLU A 300 15.95 -7.04 14.39
CA GLU A 300 15.74 -7.45 15.78
C GLU A 300 17.09 -7.71 16.46
N VAL A 301 17.49 -6.77 17.31
CA VAL A 301 18.73 -6.81 18.07
C VAL A 301 18.39 -7.15 19.53
N LYS A 302 19.02 -8.21 20.04
CA LYS A 302 18.96 -8.58 21.46
C LYS A 302 20.11 -7.93 22.23
N LYS A 303 19.89 -7.60 23.50
CA LYS A 303 20.89 -6.96 24.37
C LYS A 303 22.20 -7.75 24.47
N GLU A 304 22.12 -9.08 24.50
CA GLU A 304 23.27 -9.99 24.50
C GLU A 304 24.20 -9.85 23.27
N ASN A 305 23.71 -9.25 22.18
CA ASN A 305 24.46 -9.06 20.94
C ASN A 305 25.07 -7.65 20.80
N PHE A 306 24.94 -6.77 21.79
CA PHE A 306 25.41 -5.38 21.66
C PHE A 306 26.91 -5.27 21.42
N GLU A 307 27.74 -6.10 22.06
CA GLU A 307 29.19 -6.08 21.84
C GLU A 307 29.57 -6.46 20.40
N GLU A 308 28.94 -7.50 19.86
CA GLU A 308 29.17 -7.98 18.49
C GLU A 308 28.63 -6.98 17.45
N LEU A 309 27.46 -6.39 17.69
CA LEU A 309 26.92 -5.33 16.83
C LEU A 309 27.82 -4.08 16.87
N ALA A 310 28.27 -3.65 18.05
CA ALA A 310 29.17 -2.52 18.18
C ALA A 310 30.49 -2.74 17.43
N LYS A 311 31.06 -3.96 17.53
CA LYS A 311 32.26 -4.34 16.77
C LYS A 311 32.04 -4.21 15.27
N ARG A 312 30.95 -4.76 14.73
CA ARG A 312 30.61 -4.69 13.30
C ARG A 312 30.38 -3.26 12.81
N LEU A 313 29.64 -2.47 13.60
CA LEU A 313 29.40 -1.06 13.30
C LEU A 313 30.74 -0.32 13.19
N VAL A 314 31.66 -0.55 14.13
CA VAL A 314 32.99 0.08 14.10
C VAL A 314 33.81 -0.38 12.90
N GLU A 315 33.84 -1.67 12.59
CA GLU A 315 34.56 -2.21 11.43
C GLU A 315 34.08 -1.59 10.11
N GLU A 316 32.78 -1.47 9.92
CA GLU A 316 32.17 -0.90 8.70
C GLU A 316 32.25 0.63 8.62
N LEU A 317 32.27 1.33 9.77
CA LEU A 317 32.19 2.80 9.84
C LEU A 317 33.54 3.48 10.07
N ALA A 318 34.56 2.78 10.57
CA ALA A 318 35.90 3.32 10.80
C ALA A 318 36.49 4.09 9.59
N PRO A 319 36.37 3.60 8.33
CA PRO A 319 36.85 4.34 7.17
C PRO A 319 36.18 5.71 7.01
N TRP A 320 34.89 5.81 7.34
CA TRP A 320 34.11 7.04 7.24
C TRP A 320 34.44 8.03 8.35
N PHE A 321 34.58 7.56 9.59
CA PHE A 321 35.04 8.41 10.70
C PHE A 321 36.42 9.01 10.42
N LYS A 322 37.34 8.21 9.87
CA LYS A 322 38.68 8.68 9.46
C LYS A 322 38.58 9.74 8.36
N LYS A 323 37.85 9.44 7.27
CA LYS A 323 37.70 10.33 6.11
C LYS A 323 37.03 11.66 6.45
N ILE A 324 36.03 11.66 7.33
CA ILE A 324 35.37 12.88 7.79
C ILE A 324 36.29 13.72 8.68
N LYS A 325 37.03 13.07 9.59
CA LYS A 325 38.04 13.74 10.44
C LYS A 325 39.13 14.40 9.60
N GLU A 326 39.66 13.71 8.59
CA GLU A 326 40.68 14.24 7.67
C GLU A 326 40.19 15.44 6.86
N ARG A 327 38.88 15.51 6.56
CA ARG A 327 38.23 16.65 5.87
C ARG A 327 37.82 17.79 6.79
N GLY A 328 38.06 17.69 8.10
CA GLY A 328 37.61 18.67 9.09
C GLY A 328 36.10 18.67 9.34
N GLY A 329 35.39 17.63 8.92
CA GLY A 329 33.96 17.47 9.13
C GLY A 329 33.62 17.04 10.56
N SER A 330 32.38 17.33 10.98
CA SER A 330 31.93 17.05 12.35
C SER A 330 31.47 15.59 12.51
N ARG A 331 32.21 14.81 13.30
CA ARG A 331 31.85 13.43 13.69
C ARG A 331 30.49 13.37 14.40
N HIS A 332 30.08 14.44 15.07
CA HIS A 332 28.75 14.58 15.67
C HIS A 332 27.62 14.43 14.64
N HIS A 333 27.73 15.07 13.47
CA HIS A 333 26.70 14.96 12.42
C HIS A 333 26.67 13.57 11.78
N LEU A 334 27.81 12.88 11.72
CA LEU A 334 27.88 11.48 11.27
C LEU A 334 27.16 10.56 12.26
N VAL A 335 27.44 10.71 13.56
CA VAL A 335 26.77 9.94 14.62
C VAL A 335 25.26 10.21 14.63
N ASN A 336 24.83 11.47 14.47
CA ASN A 336 23.41 11.82 14.41
C ASN A 336 22.68 11.05 13.28
N ALA A 337 23.24 11.05 12.07
CA ALA A 337 22.64 10.38 10.92
C ALA A 337 22.59 8.85 11.10
N ILE A 338 23.67 8.24 11.63
CA ILE A 338 23.71 6.79 11.89
C ILE A 338 22.74 6.41 13.01
N ALA A 339 22.70 7.19 14.09
CA ALA A 339 21.78 6.96 15.20
C ALA A 339 20.32 7.07 14.75
N ALA A 340 19.99 8.03 13.88
CA ALA A 340 18.66 8.17 13.32
C ALA A 340 18.27 6.98 12.42
N TYR A 341 19.24 6.39 11.71
CA TYR A 341 19.00 5.17 10.95
C TYR A 341 18.75 3.96 11.86
N ILE A 342 19.60 3.76 12.88
CA ILE A 342 19.49 2.64 13.83
C ILE A 342 18.19 2.73 14.63
N ALA A 343 17.86 3.89 15.20
CA ALA A 343 16.65 4.09 16.00
C ALA A 343 15.37 3.83 15.19
N ARG A 344 15.37 4.17 13.90
CA ARG A 344 14.22 3.95 12.99
C ARG A 344 14.07 2.50 12.53
N ASN A 345 15.18 1.76 12.39
CA ASN A 345 15.19 0.45 11.74
C ASN A 345 15.42 -0.72 12.70
N THR A 346 15.62 -0.48 14.00
CA THR A 346 15.82 -1.54 15.00
C THR A 346 14.71 -1.52 16.06
N ASN A 347 14.59 -2.60 16.83
CA ASN A 347 13.72 -2.70 18.01
C ASN A 347 14.29 -2.02 19.28
N LEU A 348 15.40 -1.28 19.16
CA LEU A 348 16.14 -0.73 20.29
C LEU A 348 15.44 0.50 20.90
N THR A 349 15.35 0.54 22.22
CA THR A 349 14.84 1.69 22.98
C THR A 349 15.93 2.76 23.18
N GLU A 350 15.56 3.94 23.68
CA GLU A 350 16.53 4.97 24.09
C GLU A 350 17.56 4.40 25.07
N GLU A 351 17.09 3.66 26.08
CA GLU A 351 17.94 3.02 27.10
C GLU A 351 18.89 1.99 26.49
N ASP A 352 18.45 1.25 25.47
CA ASP A 352 19.30 0.29 24.77
C ASP A 352 20.41 0.96 23.94
N LEU A 353 20.12 2.13 23.39
CA LEU A 353 21.07 2.90 22.60
C LEU A 353 22.09 3.63 23.48
N LEU A 354 21.63 4.21 24.59
CA LEU A 354 22.40 5.15 25.40
C LEU A 354 22.97 4.58 26.70
N GLY A 355 22.37 3.51 27.23
CA GLY A 355 22.67 3.01 28.57
C GLY A 355 21.83 3.70 29.66
N LYS A 356 21.87 3.17 30.88
CA LYS A 356 21.11 3.71 32.02
C LYS A 356 21.75 3.35 33.36
N ASP A 357 21.81 4.35 34.25
CA ASP A 357 22.11 4.15 35.67
C ASP A 357 20.90 3.55 36.39
N GLN A 358 21.13 2.47 37.13
CA GLN A 358 20.13 1.83 37.98
C GLN A 358 20.16 2.41 39.40
N GLU A 359 19.02 2.32 40.08
CA GLU A 359 18.84 2.79 41.46
C GLU A 359 19.77 2.08 42.46
N ASP A 360 20.26 0.88 42.13
CA ASP A 360 21.21 0.11 42.92
C ASP A 360 22.69 0.52 42.73
N GLY A 361 22.95 1.55 41.91
CA GLY A 361 24.28 2.08 41.62
C GLY A 361 25.03 1.31 40.52
N THR A 362 24.38 0.35 39.85
CA THR A 362 24.94 -0.31 38.66
C THR A 362 24.60 0.46 37.38
N HIS A 363 25.46 0.37 36.36
CA HIS A 363 25.26 1.02 35.08
C HIS A 363 25.09 -0.02 33.97
N VAL A 364 24.00 0.06 33.21
CA VAL A 364 23.76 -0.78 32.03
C VAL A 364 24.33 -0.07 30.82
N VAL A 365 25.34 -0.69 30.19
CA VAL A 365 26.03 -0.11 29.05
C VAL A 365 25.17 -0.15 27.79
N GLY A 366 25.05 1.00 27.12
CA GLY A 366 24.31 1.14 25.86
C GLY A 366 25.10 0.72 24.62
N LEU A 367 24.42 0.47 23.50
CA LEU A 367 25.07 0.14 22.22
C LEU A 367 26.07 1.22 21.80
N TRP A 368 25.69 2.51 21.90
CA TRP A 368 26.56 3.60 21.46
C TRP A 368 27.74 3.86 22.40
N GLU A 369 27.66 3.47 23.67
CA GLU A 369 28.80 3.53 24.60
C GLU A 369 29.90 2.56 24.17
N LEU A 370 29.51 1.36 23.74
CA LEU A 370 30.43 0.35 23.20
C LEU A 370 31.05 0.81 21.87
N VAL A 371 30.24 1.38 20.97
CA VAL A 371 30.73 1.95 19.70
C VAL A 371 31.70 3.09 19.95
N HIS A 372 31.36 4.03 20.85
CA HIS A 372 32.21 5.16 21.21
C HIS A 372 33.54 4.69 21.78
N SER A 373 33.53 3.78 22.75
CA SER A 373 34.74 3.25 23.40
C SER A 373 35.70 2.62 22.37
N LYS A 374 35.17 1.82 21.44
CA LYS A 374 35.98 1.21 20.36
C LYS A 374 36.51 2.23 19.35
N LEU A 375 35.72 3.26 19.01
CA LEU A 375 36.22 4.35 18.14
C LEU A 375 37.32 5.17 18.82
N VAL A 376 37.25 5.35 20.14
CA VAL A 376 38.31 5.98 20.95
C VAL A 376 39.58 5.13 20.94
N GLU A 377 39.48 3.81 21.12
CA GLU A 377 40.62 2.88 21.02
C GLU A 377 41.34 2.98 19.66
N LEU A 378 40.59 3.22 18.59
CA LEU A 378 41.12 3.40 17.24
C LEU A 378 41.62 4.83 16.93
N GLY A 379 41.52 5.77 17.87
CA GLY A 379 41.88 7.18 17.68
C GLY A 379 40.94 7.95 16.72
N LEU A 380 39.74 7.41 16.50
CA LEU A 380 38.72 7.95 15.60
C LEU A 380 37.66 8.80 16.33
N GLU A 381 37.59 8.74 17.66
CA GLU A 381 36.75 9.58 18.53
C GLU A 381 37.55 10.09 19.75
N ASP A 382 37.11 11.19 20.36
CA ASP A 382 37.77 11.75 21.54
C ASP A 382 37.15 11.20 22.85
N PRO A 383 37.93 10.76 23.85
CA PRO A 383 37.40 10.14 25.08
C PRO A 383 36.44 11.02 25.89
N GLY A 384 36.60 12.35 25.81
CA GLY A 384 35.76 13.32 26.54
C GLY A 384 34.43 13.64 25.84
N ASP A 385 34.21 13.12 24.63
CA ASP A 385 33.11 13.54 23.77
C ASP A 385 31.83 12.70 23.96
N TRP A 386 31.86 11.71 24.85
CA TRP A 386 30.70 10.84 25.13
C TRP A 386 29.45 11.64 25.51
N SER A 387 29.55 12.62 26.42
CA SER A 387 28.41 13.44 26.83
C SER A 387 27.75 14.16 25.65
N ASN A 388 28.55 14.68 24.72
CA ASN A 388 28.03 15.30 23.50
C ASN A 388 27.30 14.27 22.62
N ARG A 389 27.88 13.06 22.44
CA ARG A 389 27.26 11.98 21.65
C ARG A 389 25.97 11.48 22.30
N TYR A 390 25.96 11.30 23.62
CA TYR A 390 24.79 10.93 24.41
C TYR A 390 23.61 11.88 24.15
N HIS A 391 23.81 13.19 24.30
CA HIS A 391 22.76 14.18 24.05
C HIS A 391 22.31 14.21 22.57
N THR A 392 23.22 13.94 21.64
CA THR A 392 22.91 13.87 20.20
C THR A 392 21.95 12.72 19.89
N ILE A 393 22.28 11.53 20.39
CA ILE A 393 21.50 10.31 20.13
C ILE A 393 20.15 10.40 20.84
N LYS A 394 20.13 10.96 22.06
CA LYS A 394 18.90 11.26 22.79
C LYS A 394 17.97 12.20 22.00
N ASP A 395 18.48 13.34 21.55
CA ASP A 395 17.72 14.31 20.75
C ASP A 395 17.17 13.68 19.45
N VAL A 396 17.95 12.82 18.80
CA VAL A 396 17.49 12.05 17.63
C VAL A 396 16.33 11.12 17.99
N TYR A 397 16.44 10.38 19.09
CA TYR A 397 15.41 9.44 19.53
C TYR A 397 14.11 10.18 19.89
N GLU A 398 14.22 11.26 20.67
CA GLU A 398 13.09 12.11 21.05
C GLU A 398 12.40 12.72 19.83
N LYS A 399 13.17 13.20 18.83
CA LYS A 399 12.63 13.72 17.57
C LYS A 399 11.89 12.67 16.75
N LEU A 400 12.45 11.47 16.63
CA LEU A 400 11.83 10.36 15.92
C LEU A 400 10.55 9.90 16.62
N TYR A 401 10.57 9.81 17.97
CA TYR A 401 9.40 9.46 18.77
C TYR A 401 8.28 10.52 18.66
N ALA A 402 8.66 11.80 18.53
CA ALA A 402 7.75 12.91 18.25
C ALA A 402 7.26 12.98 16.79
N GLY A 403 7.58 11.98 15.95
CA GLY A 403 7.13 11.92 14.55
C GLY A 403 7.87 12.85 13.58
N THR A 404 9.03 13.38 13.97
CA THR A 404 9.85 14.23 13.09
C THR A 404 10.65 13.36 12.14
N THR A 405 10.47 13.54 10.83
CA THR A 405 11.27 12.82 9.82
C THR A 405 12.65 13.47 9.66
N LEU A 406 13.69 12.73 10.01
CA LEU A 406 15.09 13.12 9.78
C LEU A 406 15.58 12.48 8.47
N GLY A 407 15.63 13.27 7.39
CA GLY A 407 16.21 12.87 6.12
C GLY A 407 17.72 12.64 6.25
N THR A 408 18.12 11.42 6.62
CA THR A 408 19.50 11.04 7.00
C THR A 408 20.54 11.34 5.92
N ARG A 409 20.22 11.15 4.65
CA ARG A 409 21.13 11.43 3.52
C ARG A 409 21.28 12.92 3.25
N ALA A 410 20.16 13.64 3.12
CA ALA A 410 20.15 15.10 2.96
C ALA A 410 20.86 15.81 4.13
N TYR A 411 20.69 15.30 5.35
CA TYR A 411 21.40 15.75 6.53
C TYR A 411 22.92 15.56 6.40
N MET A 412 23.38 14.35 6.03
CA MET A 412 24.80 14.09 5.81
C MET A 412 25.39 14.96 4.70
N MET A 413 24.72 15.09 3.56
CA MET A 413 25.20 15.95 2.47
C MET A 413 25.33 17.41 2.90
N LYS A 414 24.34 17.92 3.65
CA LYS A 414 24.32 19.31 4.13
C LYS A 414 25.44 19.59 5.16
N TYR A 415 25.71 18.65 6.06
CA TYR A 415 26.54 18.91 7.24
C TYR A 415 27.93 18.24 7.22
N LEU A 416 28.14 17.23 6.36
CA LEU A 416 29.40 16.48 6.27
C LEU A 416 30.18 16.75 4.97
N ASN A 417 29.61 17.54 4.04
CA ASN A 417 30.20 17.84 2.74
C ASN A 417 30.65 16.55 2.00
N VAL A 418 29.78 15.54 2.01
CA VAL A 418 29.96 14.26 1.33
C VAL A 418 29.15 14.25 0.04
N SER A 419 29.63 13.51 -0.97
CA SER A 419 28.83 13.31 -2.17
C SER A 419 27.60 12.45 -1.88
N GLU A 420 26.66 12.49 -2.80
CA GLU A 420 25.44 11.71 -2.75
C GLU A 420 25.72 10.19 -2.68
N GLU A 421 26.74 9.71 -3.41
CA GLU A 421 27.23 8.33 -3.41
C GLU A 421 27.94 7.96 -2.11
N GLU A 422 28.74 8.90 -1.56
CA GLU A 422 29.40 8.71 -0.27
C GLU A 422 28.38 8.56 0.86
N ALA A 423 27.31 9.37 0.85
CA ALA A 423 26.22 9.27 1.82
C ALA A 423 25.47 7.92 1.72
N ILE A 424 25.24 7.41 0.51
CA ILE A 424 24.66 6.06 0.31
C ILE A 424 25.57 5.00 0.93
N GLU A 425 26.87 5.05 0.64
CA GLU A 425 27.78 4.00 1.09
C GLU A 425 27.96 4.00 2.61
N ILE A 426 27.91 5.16 3.28
CA ILE A 426 27.85 5.25 4.74
C ILE A 426 26.64 4.48 5.28
N LEU A 427 25.45 4.67 4.71
CA LEU A 427 24.25 3.94 5.14
C LEU A 427 24.35 2.45 4.81
N ARG A 428 24.96 2.07 3.69
CA ARG A 428 25.24 0.66 3.35
C ARG A 428 26.20 0.00 4.35
N SER A 429 27.21 0.71 4.84
CA SER A 429 28.07 0.25 5.94
C SER A 429 27.26 -0.08 7.20
N VAL A 430 26.33 0.80 7.59
CA VAL A 430 25.43 0.53 8.74
C VAL A 430 24.56 -0.70 8.49
N LYS A 431 24.04 -0.86 7.27
CA LYS A 431 23.24 -2.04 6.87
C LYS A 431 24.04 -3.34 6.93
N ARG A 432 25.28 -3.35 6.44
CA ARG A 432 26.15 -4.54 6.51
C ARG A 432 26.39 -4.98 7.96
N ALA A 433 26.56 -4.02 8.86
CA ALA A 433 26.67 -4.30 10.29
C ALA A 433 25.38 -4.87 10.90
N LEU A 434 24.21 -4.36 10.48
CA LEU A 434 22.89 -4.79 10.97
C LEU A 434 22.35 -6.06 10.29
N PHE A 435 22.87 -6.46 9.13
CA PHE A 435 22.38 -7.57 8.31
C PHE A 435 22.08 -8.88 9.07
N PRO A 436 22.93 -9.35 10.02
CA PRO A 436 22.64 -10.57 10.77
C PRO A 436 21.39 -10.52 11.64
N TYR A 437 20.92 -9.31 11.95
CA TYR A 437 19.76 -9.05 12.81
C TYR A 437 18.49 -8.82 12.00
N LEU A 438 18.55 -8.92 10.66
CA LEU A 438 17.41 -8.70 9.78
C LEU A 438 16.33 -9.74 10.08
N HIS A 439 15.12 -9.29 10.42
CA HIS A 439 13.98 -10.18 10.52
C HIS A 439 13.34 -10.32 9.12
N PRO A 440 13.49 -11.48 8.45
CA PRO A 440 12.98 -11.66 7.09
C PRO A 440 11.45 -11.65 7.08
N VAL A 441 10.87 -11.23 5.96
CA VAL A 441 9.42 -11.26 5.77
C VAL A 441 8.97 -12.69 5.44
N ASN A 442 8.49 -13.41 6.45
CA ASN A 442 8.06 -14.80 6.31
C ASN A 442 6.54 -14.99 6.41
N VAL A 443 5.89 -15.18 5.26
CA VAL A 443 4.43 -15.43 5.16
C VAL A 443 4.00 -16.72 5.87
N GLN A 444 4.88 -17.70 6.05
CA GLN A 444 4.54 -18.96 6.72
C GLN A 444 4.11 -18.73 8.18
N VAL A 445 4.61 -17.68 8.83
CA VAL A 445 4.29 -17.37 10.23
C VAL A 445 2.80 -17.02 10.40
N ILE A 446 2.20 -16.41 9.37
CA ILE A 446 0.77 -16.04 9.38
C ILE A 446 -0.13 -17.04 8.63
N SER A 447 0.41 -17.80 7.69
CA SER A 447 -0.37 -18.77 6.89
C SER A 447 -0.80 -20.01 7.65
N LYS A 448 -0.24 -20.26 8.84
CA LYS A 448 -0.69 -21.35 9.73
C LYS A 448 -2.05 -21.07 10.37
N PHE A 449 -2.46 -19.80 10.43
CA PHE A 449 -3.74 -19.39 11.01
C PHE A 449 -4.82 -19.37 9.91
N GLU A 450 -5.82 -20.23 10.04
CA GLU A 450 -6.91 -20.35 9.07
C GLU A 450 -8.25 -20.01 9.72
N ALA A 451 -8.93 -19.02 9.14
CA ALA A 451 -10.25 -18.57 9.59
C ALA A 451 -11.37 -19.52 9.13
N LYS A 452 -11.31 -20.79 9.54
CA LYS A 452 -12.25 -21.84 9.12
C LYS A 452 -13.62 -21.70 9.82
N PRO A 453 -14.71 -22.06 9.11
CA PRO A 453 -16.04 -22.17 9.72
C PRO A 453 -16.11 -23.30 10.75
N TYR A 454 -17.05 -23.16 11.69
CA TYR A 454 -17.37 -24.22 12.65
C TYR A 454 -18.36 -25.22 12.04
N SER A 455 -18.30 -26.48 12.47
CA SER A 455 -19.44 -27.37 12.32
C SER A 455 -20.57 -26.91 13.24
N LYS A 456 -21.79 -27.38 12.97
CA LYS A 456 -22.97 -27.02 13.76
C LYS A 456 -22.84 -27.40 15.23
N GLU A 457 -22.15 -28.49 15.53
CA GLU A 457 -21.97 -29.03 16.87
C GLU A 457 -20.91 -28.29 17.68
N GLU A 458 -19.97 -27.61 17.02
CA GLU A 458 -18.80 -26.97 17.64
C GLU A 458 -18.89 -25.44 17.65
N ALA A 459 -19.93 -24.85 17.04
CA ALA A 459 -20.04 -23.41 16.85
C ALA A 459 -20.24 -22.65 18.18
N PRO A 460 -19.30 -21.79 18.58
CA PRO A 460 -19.45 -20.98 19.78
C PRO A 460 -20.45 -19.84 19.55
N THR A 461 -21.11 -19.40 20.62
CA THR A 461 -21.99 -18.22 20.62
C THR A 461 -21.33 -16.98 21.21
N GLU A 462 -20.25 -17.16 21.98
CA GLU A 462 -19.50 -16.09 22.64
C GLU A 462 -18.05 -16.07 22.12
N TRP A 463 -17.48 -14.87 21.99
CA TRP A 463 -16.16 -14.63 21.43
C TRP A 463 -15.05 -15.25 22.30
N GLU A 464 -15.21 -15.19 23.62
CA GLU A 464 -14.29 -15.74 24.60
C GLU A 464 -14.07 -17.25 24.41
N ALA A 465 -15.09 -17.96 23.91
CA ALA A 465 -15.07 -19.40 23.67
C ALA A 465 -14.40 -19.80 22.33
N VAL A 466 -14.03 -18.84 21.48
CA VAL A 466 -13.26 -19.10 20.25
C VAL A 466 -11.82 -19.48 20.62
N ASP A 467 -11.25 -20.45 19.92
CA ASP A 467 -9.86 -20.84 20.12
C ASP A 467 -8.88 -19.74 19.67
N GLU A 468 -7.73 -19.65 20.35
CA GLU A 468 -6.76 -18.57 20.13
C GLU A 468 -6.20 -18.54 18.68
N ASP A 469 -6.05 -19.70 18.04
CA ASP A 469 -5.60 -19.77 16.64
C ASP A 469 -6.63 -19.15 15.69
N ARG A 470 -7.92 -19.45 15.87
CA ARG A 470 -9.00 -18.81 15.09
C ARG A 470 -9.19 -17.34 15.46
N LYS A 471 -9.03 -16.94 16.72
CA LYS A 471 -9.01 -15.52 17.09
C LYS A 471 -7.89 -14.80 16.33
N LYS A 472 -6.66 -15.31 16.39
CA LYS A 472 -5.53 -14.73 15.64
C LYS A 472 -5.81 -14.69 14.13
N ALA A 473 -6.45 -15.74 13.57
CA ALA A 473 -6.87 -15.76 12.17
C ALA A 473 -7.87 -14.65 11.81
N VAL A 474 -8.82 -14.33 12.70
CA VAL A 474 -9.77 -13.21 12.55
C VAL A 474 -9.04 -11.86 12.55
N GLY A 475 -8.11 -11.65 13.48
CA GLY A 475 -7.28 -10.44 13.52
C GLY A 475 -6.48 -10.24 12.23
N ILE A 476 -5.77 -11.29 11.79
CA ILE A 476 -5.04 -11.31 10.52
C ILE A 476 -5.95 -10.99 9.33
N TRP A 477 -7.16 -11.57 9.30
CA TRP A 477 -8.13 -11.35 8.23
C TRP A 477 -8.55 -9.89 8.13
N TYR A 478 -8.95 -9.26 9.23
CA TYR A 478 -9.39 -7.86 9.20
C TYR A 478 -8.26 -6.90 8.88
N ILE A 479 -7.05 -7.14 9.39
CA ILE A 479 -5.86 -6.37 8.99
C ILE A 479 -5.59 -6.54 7.50
N GLU A 480 -5.69 -7.75 6.94
CA GLU A 480 -5.50 -7.98 5.51
C GLU A 480 -6.58 -7.29 4.64
N VAL A 481 -7.81 -7.22 5.14
CA VAL A 481 -8.91 -6.47 4.48
C VAL A 481 -8.59 -4.97 4.47
N LEU A 482 -8.14 -4.42 5.60
CA LEU A 482 -7.88 -2.99 5.78
C LEU A 482 -6.54 -2.51 5.20
N ALA A 483 -5.58 -3.40 4.95
CA ALA A 483 -4.19 -3.07 4.61
C ALA A 483 -4.05 -2.11 3.42
N LEU A 484 -5.02 -2.10 2.50
CA LEU A 484 -5.03 -1.25 1.31
C LEU A 484 -6.38 -0.54 1.12
N GLU A 485 -7.19 -0.47 2.18
CA GLU A 485 -8.38 0.38 2.23
C GLU A 485 -7.93 1.83 2.40
N THR A 486 -8.52 2.72 1.60
CA THR A 486 -8.17 4.16 1.59
C THR A 486 -9.33 5.04 2.03
N ALA A 487 -10.47 4.46 2.40
CA ALA A 487 -11.53 5.16 3.10
C ALA A 487 -11.06 5.62 4.49
N ASN A 488 -11.33 6.90 4.83
CA ASN A 488 -11.01 7.44 6.15
C ASN A 488 -11.91 6.84 7.25
N TYR A 489 -13.15 6.50 6.89
CA TYR A 489 -14.14 5.89 7.77
C TYR A 489 -14.59 4.56 7.19
N VAL A 490 -14.82 3.59 8.07
CA VAL A 490 -15.26 2.24 7.72
C VAL A 490 -16.38 1.79 8.65
N TYR A 491 -17.36 1.09 8.08
CA TYR A 491 -18.36 0.34 8.83
C TYR A 491 -17.88 -1.10 8.95
N ILE A 492 -17.76 -1.63 10.16
CA ILE A 492 -17.19 -2.96 10.39
C ILE A 492 -18.06 -4.07 9.78
N GLU A 493 -19.37 -3.83 9.67
CA GLU A 493 -20.36 -4.71 9.07
C GLU A 493 -20.23 -4.83 7.55
N ASP A 494 -19.69 -3.81 6.88
CA ASP A 494 -19.46 -3.78 5.43
C ASP A 494 -18.20 -4.57 5.04
N LEU A 495 -17.31 -4.84 6.00
CA LEU A 495 -16.13 -5.66 5.79
C LEU A 495 -16.51 -7.14 5.61
N SER A 496 -15.75 -7.84 4.76
CA SER A 496 -15.95 -9.27 4.56
C SER A 496 -15.67 -10.03 5.86
N LYS A 497 -16.64 -10.86 6.27
CA LYS A 497 -16.57 -11.60 7.52
C LYS A 497 -15.72 -12.87 7.33
N PRO A 498 -14.75 -13.16 8.21
CA PRO A 498 -13.96 -14.40 8.15
C PRO A 498 -14.83 -15.63 8.36
N GLY A 499 -14.36 -16.78 7.86
CA GLY A 499 -15.09 -18.05 7.93
C GLY A 499 -15.47 -18.47 9.36
N VAL A 500 -14.74 -18.04 10.38
CA VAL A 500 -15.03 -18.26 11.82
C VAL A 500 -16.46 -17.87 12.21
N PHE A 501 -17.04 -16.84 11.58
CA PHE A 501 -18.42 -16.41 11.84
C PHE A 501 -19.48 -17.18 11.06
N TYR A 502 -19.08 -18.26 10.36
CA TYR A 502 -19.98 -19.12 9.61
C TYR A 502 -19.97 -20.54 10.16
N ILE A 503 -21.13 -21.17 10.11
CA ILE A 503 -21.39 -22.55 10.42
C ILE A 503 -21.50 -23.31 9.09
N VAL A 504 -20.74 -24.37 8.92
CA VAL A 504 -20.80 -25.24 7.74
C VAL A 504 -21.64 -26.48 8.06
N GLU A 505 -22.66 -26.75 7.24
CA GLU A 505 -23.53 -27.93 7.32
C GLU A 505 -23.46 -28.69 5.99
N LYS A 506 -23.28 -30.02 6.04
CA LYS A 506 -23.28 -30.85 4.84
C LYS A 506 -24.70 -31.19 4.43
N VAL A 507 -25.13 -30.69 3.28
CA VAL A 507 -26.49 -30.91 2.77
C VAL A 507 -26.42 -31.75 1.49
N LYS A 508 -27.24 -32.81 1.41
CA LYS A 508 -27.39 -33.60 0.18
C LYS A 508 -28.24 -32.85 -0.82
N ARG A 509 -27.65 -32.42 -1.95
CA ARG A 509 -28.37 -31.83 -3.08
C ARG A 509 -28.34 -32.76 -4.29
N THR A 510 -29.46 -32.79 -5.01
CA THR A 510 -29.56 -33.57 -6.25
C THR A 510 -29.14 -32.69 -7.42
N VAL A 511 -28.09 -33.09 -8.13
CA VAL A 511 -27.56 -32.34 -9.28
C VAL A 511 -27.82 -33.14 -10.56
N LYS A 512 -28.34 -32.48 -11.60
CA LYS A 512 -28.53 -33.09 -12.93
C LYS A 512 -27.21 -33.04 -13.70
N VAL A 513 -26.65 -34.21 -14.01
CA VAL A 513 -25.51 -34.34 -14.91
C VAL A 513 -26.00 -35.05 -16.18
N GLY A 514 -26.30 -34.27 -17.22
CA GLY A 514 -26.97 -34.77 -18.42
C GLY A 514 -28.41 -35.21 -18.14
N LYS A 515 -28.77 -36.45 -18.49
CA LYS A 515 -30.11 -37.02 -18.22
C LYS A 515 -30.23 -37.76 -16.88
N LYS A 516 -29.16 -37.83 -16.08
CA LYS A 516 -29.14 -38.57 -14.81
C LYS A 516 -29.05 -37.60 -13.62
N GLU A 517 -29.84 -37.88 -12.59
CA GLU A 517 -29.80 -37.20 -11.30
C GLU A 517 -28.82 -37.93 -10.38
N LYS A 518 -27.90 -37.18 -9.76
CA LYS A 518 -26.92 -37.71 -8.81
C LYS A 518 -26.98 -36.88 -7.53
N GLY A 519 -27.12 -37.54 -6.39
CA GLY A 519 -26.98 -36.89 -5.08
C GLY A 519 -25.52 -36.53 -4.84
N VAL A 520 -25.26 -35.27 -4.54
CA VAL A 520 -23.93 -34.73 -4.20
C VAL A 520 -24.07 -34.01 -2.86
N GLU A 521 -23.17 -34.29 -1.93
CA GLU A 521 -23.06 -33.52 -0.70
C GLU A 521 -22.41 -32.18 -1.00
N VAL A 522 -23.04 -31.10 -0.55
CA VAL A 522 -22.59 -29.73 -0.75
C VAL A 522 -22.53 -29.07 0.61
N ASP A 523 -21.47 -28.33 0.87
CA ASP A 523 -21.32 -27.54 2.08
C ASP A 523 -22.22 -26.31 2.00
N GLU A 524 -23.14 -26.16 2.94
CA GLU A 524 -24.01 -25.00 3.10
C GLU A 524 -23.51 -24.15 4.29
N TYR A 525 -23.37 -22.85 4.09
CA TYR A 525 -22.77 -21.94 5.06
C TYR A 525 -23.85 -21.03 5.66
N HIS A 526 -23.97 -21.03 6.98
CA HIS A 526 -24.92 -20.22 7.73
C HIS A 526 -24.17 -19.22 8.63
N PHE A 527 -24.54 -17.95 8.56
CA PHE A 527 -23.93 -16.91 9.41
C PHE A 527 -24.33 -17.09 10.88
N ASN A 528 -23.39 -16.90 11.81
CA ASN A 528 -23.61 -16.96 13.26
C ASN A 528 -23.68 -15.53 13.85
N PRO A 529 -24.89 -14.94 13.94
CA PRO A 529 -25.05 -13.57 14.42
C PRO A 529 -24.74 -13.38 15.91
N ALA A 530 -24.92 -14.42 16.73
CA ALA A 530 -24.63 -14.35 18.17
C ALA A 530 -23.12 -14.15 18.42
N LEU A 531 -22.30 -14.95 17.73
CA LEU A 531 -20.85 -14.83 17.81
C LEU A 531 -20.36 -13.49 17.26
N TRP A 532 -20.98 -13.00 16.18
CA TRP A 532 -20.67 -11.69 15.62
C TRP A 532 -20.91 -10.54 16.60
N GLN A 533 -22.08 -10.52 17.26
CA GLN A 533 -22.39 -9.48 18.24
C GLN A 533 -21.48 -9.55 19.47
N SER A 534 -21.16 -10.76 19.94
CA SER A 534 -20.20 -10.95 21.03
C SER A 534 -18.81 -10.41 20.66
N PHE A 535 -18.35 -10.63 19.43
CA PHE A 535 -17.10 -10.06 18.91
C PHE A 535 -17.11 -8.53 18.85
N LEU A 536 -18.18 -7.91 18.36
CA LEU A 536 -18.30 -6.44 18.33
C LEU A 536 -18.26 -5.83 19.73
N ASN A 537 -18.98 -6.44 20.69
CA ASN A 537 -18.96 -6.02 22.09
C ASN A 537 -17.56 -6.14 22.70
N TRP A 538 -16.81 -7.20 22.39
CA TRP A 538 -15.43 -7.39 22.86
C TRP A 538 -14.44 -6.37 22.26
N LEU A 539 -14.65 -5.97 21.00
CA LEU A 539 -13.91 -4.86 20.40
C LEU A 539 -14.32 -3.49 20.98
N GLY A 540 -15.51 -3.37 21.56
CA GLY A 540 -16.07 -2.10 22.03
C GLY A 540 -16.68 -1.27 20.91
N ILE A 541 -17.11 -1.92 19.82
CA ILE A 541 -17.68 -1.29 18.64
C ILE A 541 -19.19 -1.48 18.62
N LYS A 542 -19.92 -0.41 18.30
CA LYS A 542 -21.36 -0.48 18.02
C LYS A 542 -21.58 -0.67 16.53
N GLU A 543 -22.46 -1.62 16.19
CA GLU A 543 -22.90 -1.83 14.81
C GLU A 543 -23.67 -0.62 14.28
N GLY A 544 -23.41 -0.21 13.03
CA GLY A 544 -24.04 0.96 12.41
C GLY A 544 -23.33 2.30 12.62
N GLU A 545 -22.29 2.37 13.46
CA GLU A 545 -21.49 3.58 13.66
C GLU A 545 -20.20 3.55 12.79
N PRO A 546 -19.89 4.63 12.05
CA PRO A 546 -18.64 4.71 11.28
C PRO A 546 -17.46 4.89 12.24
N ILE A 547 -16.37 4.16 11.97
CA ILE A 547 -15.13 4.23 12.76
C ILE A 547 -14.01 4.76 11.87
N GLU A 548 -13.14 5.59 12.43
CA GLU A 548 -11.93 5.98 11.73
C GLU A 548 -11.07 4.74 11.43
N ARG A 549 -10.63 4.60 10.17
CA ARG A 549 -9.86 3.42 9.71
C ARG A 549 -8.60 3.22 10.56
N GLU A 550 -7.90 4.29 10.92
CA GLU A 550 -6.69 4.22 11.75
C GLU A 550 -6.98 3.79 13.17
N GLU A 551 -8.12 4.22 13.73
CA GLU A 551 -8.58 3.79 15.05
C GLU A 551 -8.90 2.29 15.05
N LEU A 552 -9.71 1.82 14.09
CA LEU A 552 -10.02 0.39 13.95
C LEU A 552 -8.77 -0.45 13.73
N TRP A 553 -7.84 0.04 12.90
CA TRP A 553 -6.57 -0.61 12.63
C TRP A 553 -5.72 -0.79 13.89
N ASN A 554 -5.56 0.29 14.67
CA ASN A 554 -4.79 0.27 15.91
C ASN A 554 -5.45 -0.64 16.95
N LEU A 555 -6.78 -0.58 17.07
CA LEU A 555 -7.56 -1.43 17.96
C LEU A 555 -7.34 -2.92 17.64
N LEU A 556 -7.40 -3.30 16.36
CA LEU A 556 -7.16 -4.69 15.93
C LEU A 556 -5.73 -5.14 16.23
N LEU A 557 -4.73 -4.30 15.99
CA LEU A 557 -3.33 -4.62 16.31
C LEU A 557 -3.12 -4.90 17.80
N GLU A 558 -3.72 -4.07 18.66
CA GLU A 558 -3.64 -4.19 20.11
C GLU A 558 -4.39 -5.43 20.62
N LYS A 559 -5.67 -5.56 20.25
CA LYS A 559 -6.56 -6.62 20.73
C LYS A 559 -6.12 -8.02 20.34
N PHE A 560 -5.46 -8.17 19.18
CA PHE A 560 -4.96 -9.44 18.67
C PHE A 560 -3.44 -9.65 18.87
N ASP A 561 -2.79 -8.73 19.59
CA ASP A 561 -1.35 -8.73 19.84
C ASP A 561 -0.52 -9.02 18.58
N ILE A 562 -0.83 -8.33 17.47
CA ILE A 562 -0.18 -8.57 16.18
C ILE A 562 1.15 -7.82 16.15
N LYS A 563 2.24 -8.58 16.12
CA LYS A 563 3.62 -8.06 16.10
C LYS A 563 3.96 -7.51 14.72
N ASP A 564 4.94 -6.61 14.65
CA ASP A 564 5.24 -5.91 13.40
C ASP A 564 5.82 -6.80 12.29
N TYR A 565 6.58 -7.84 12.64
CA TYR A 565 7.01 -8.84 11.64
C TYR A 565 5.81 -9.62 11.07
N GLU A 566 4.77 -9.89 11.88
CA GLU A 566 3.52 -10.49 11.42
C GLU A 566 2.80 -9.50 10.51
N LEU A 567 2.77 -8.22 10.87
CA LEU A 567 2.18 -7.16 10.06
C LEU A 567 2.85 -7.06 8.69
N ARG A 568 4.18 -7.00 8.62
CA ARG A 568 4.96 -7.03 7.36
C ARG A 568 4.62 -8.27 6.53
N ALA A 569 4.48 -9.44 7.16
CA ALA A 569 4.06 -10.66 6.48
C ALA A 569 2.61 -10.58 5.94
N ILE A 570 1.69 -9.94 6.68
CA ILE A 570 0.29 -9.73 6.25
C ILE A 570 0.24 -8.80 5.04
N TYR A 571 0.94 -7.66 5.10
CA TYR A 571 1.07 -6.74 3.97
C TYR A 571 1.68 -7.40 2.76
N PHE A 572 2.77 -8.14 2.96
CA PHE A 572 3.42 -8.86 1.88
C PHE A 572 2.48 -9.87 1.24
N ARG A 573 1.74 -10.66 2.03
CA ARG A 573 0.72 -11.59 1.54
C ARG A 573 -0.38 -10.87 0.76
N LYS A 574 -0.86 -9.74 1.25
CA LYS A 574 -1.90 -8.93 0.60
C LYS A 574 -1.44 -8.37 -0.75
N ILE A 575 -0.25 -7.78 -0.78
CA ILE A 575 0.39 -7.26 -2.00
C ILE A 575 0.55 -8.41 -2.99
N LEU A 576 1.09 -9.53 -2.55
CA LEU A 576 1.25 -10.74 -3.36
C LEU A 576 -0.08 -11.24 -3.94
N HIS A 577 -1.19 -11.17 -3.19
CA HIS A 577 -2.53 -11.52 -3.67
C HIS A 577 -3.03 -10.55 -4.74
N LEU A 578 -2.81 -9.24 -4.57
CA LEU A 578 -3.21 -8.23 -5.56
C LEU A 578 -2.38 -8.32 -6.84
N LEU A 579 -1.10 -8.67 -6.72
CA LEU A 579 -0.21 -8.85 -7.85
C LEU A 579 -0.34 -10.22 -8.52
N SER A 580 -1.13 -11.12 -7.92
CA SER A 580 -1.47 -12.39 -8.54
C SER A 580 -2.53 -12.17 -9.63
N PRO A 581 -2.23 -12.59 -10.87
CA PRO A 581 -3.17 -12.46 -11.98
C PRO A 581 -4.32 -13.44 -11.76
N GLU A 582 -5.54 -13.05 -12.12
CA GLU A 582 -6.66 -13.99 -12.06
C GLU A 582 -6.48 -15.11 -13.09
N GLY A 583 -6.81 -16.35 -12.68
CA GLY A 583 -6.71 -17.55 -13.51
C GLY A 583 -5.33 -17.93 -14.06
N MET A 584 -4.26 -17.27 -13.62
CA MET A 584 -2.88 -17.62 -13.95
C MET A 584 -2.05 -17.73 -12.68
N ARG A 585 -1.01 -18.57 -12.70
CA ARG A 585 -0.02 -18.58 -11.62
C ARG A 585 0.76 -17.26 -11.59
N ARG A 586 1.14 -16.78 -10.41
CA ARG A 586 2.08 -15.67 -10.29
C ARG A 586 3.48 -16.11 -10.77
N PRO A 587 4.18 -15.32 -11.60
CA PRO A 587 5.57 -15.59 -11.96
C PRO A 587 6.49 -15.54 -10.74
N ARG A 588 7.46 -16.45 -10.71
CA ARG A 588 8.44 -16.53 -9.62
C ARG A 588 9.27 -15.25 -9.47
N CYS A 589 9.64 -14.61 -10.59
CA CYS A 589 10.37 -13.33 -10.59
C CYS A 589 9.65 -12.21 -9.85
N VAL A 590 8.33 -12.08 -10.02
CA VAL A 590 7.53 -11.05 -9.34
C VAL A 590 7.56 -11.26 -7.83
N GLU A 591 7.42 -12.50 -7.37
CA GLU A 591 7.50 -12.82 -5.95
C GLU A 591 8.89 -12.59 -5.38
N GLU A 592 9.94 -13.02 -6.09
CA GLU A 592 11.32 -12.88 -5.63
C GLU A 592 11.75 -11.41 -5.61
N PHE A 593 11.35 -10.58 -6.56
CA PHE A 593 11.65 -9.15 -6.54
C PHE A 593 10.94 -8.43 -5.40
N LEU A 594 9.69 -8.78 -5.13
CA LEU A 594 8.98 -8.20 -3.99
C LEU A 594 9.59 -8.67 -2.68
N ARG A 595 10.03 -9.94 -2.60
CA ARG A 595 10.70 -10.47 -1.40
C ARG A 595 12.04 -9.79 -1.18
N GLU A 596 12.82 -9.60 -2.23
CA GLU A 596 14.05 -8.82 -2.22
C GLU A 596 13.78 -7.39 -1.75
N LEU A 597 12.76 -6.71 -2.29
CA LEU A 597 12.37 -5.39 -1.80
C LEU A 597 11.92 -5.43 -0.33
N ALA A 598 11.18 -6.44 0.09
CA ALA A 598 10.68 -6.56 1.46
C ALA A 598 11.79 -6.84 2.48
N ASP A 599 12.84 -7.58 2.11
CA ASP A 599 13.97 -7.94 2.96
C ASP A 599 15.09 -6.88 2.89
N GLU A 600 15.42 -6.40 1.69
CA GLU A 600 16.54 -5.48 1.44
C GLU A 600 16.12 -4.01 1.46
N GLY A 601 14.84 -3.69 1.21
CA GLY A 601 14.30 -2.33 1.11
C GLY A 601 14.75 -1.51 -0.08
N PHE A 602 15.39 -2.17 -1.04
CA PHE A 602 15.81 -1.61 -2.30
C PHE A 602 15.52 -2.62 -3.42
N LEU A 603 15.43 -2.12 -4.65
CA LEU A 603 15.31 -2.95 -5.84
C LEU A 603 15.98 -2.24 -7.02
N SER A 604 16.72 -2.98 -7.85
CA SER A 604 17.37 -2.38 -9.03
C SER A 604 16.36 -1.84 -10.05
N GLU A 605 16.74 -0.81 -10.81
CA GLU A 605 15.85 -0.16 -11.78
C GLU A 605 15.21 -1.17 -12.76
N ASP A 606 15.99 -2.14 -13.27
CA ASP A 606 15.46 -3.14 -14.22
C ASP A 606 14.36 -4.01 -13.61
N LYS A 607 14.50 -4.37 -12.33
CA LYS A 607 13.48 -5.12 -11.59
C LYS A 607 12.27 -4.24 -11.29
N VAL A 608 12.46 -2.96 -10.97
CA VAL A 608 11.37 -1.98 -10.80
C VAL A 608 10.60 -1.78 -12.10
N ARG A 609 11.29 -1.60 -13.23
CA ARG A 609 10.69 -1.52 -14.58
C ARG A 609 9.90 -2.79 -14.89
N HIS A 610 10.43 -3.96 -14.57
CA HIS A 610 9.73 -5.23 -14.75
C HIS A 610 8.43 -5.30 -13.93
N LEU A 611 8.48 -4.87 -12.66
CA LEU A 611 7.29 -4.77 -11.80
C LEU A 611 6.30 -3.70 -12.31
N ALA A 612 6.75 -2.58 -12.86
CA ALA A 612 5.87 -1.56 -13.44
C ALA A 612 5.03 -2.10 -14.61
N HIS A 613 5.68 -2.79 -15.55
CA HIS A 613 4.97 -3.51 -16.62
C HIS A 613 4.02 -4.56 -16.06
N TRP A 614 4.42 -5.28 -15.00
CA TRP A 614 3.59 -6.30 -14.36
C TRP A 614 2.32 -5.71 -13.77
N ILE A 615 2.47 -4.67 -12.94
CA ILE A 615 1.38 -4.02 -12.24
C ILE A 615 0.39 -3.39 -13.23
N LYS A 616 0.88 -2.77 -14.31
CA LYS A 616 0.02 -2.14 -15.33
C LYS A 616 -0.94 -3.11 -16.01
N PHE A 617 -0.49 -4.34 -16.27
CA PHE A 617 -1.24 -5.27 -17.12
C PHE A 617 -1.83 -6.48 -16.40
N TYR A 618 -1.38 -6.78 -15.17
CA TYR A 618 -1.71 -8.03 -14.48
C TYR A 618 -2.11 -7.89 -13.01
N ALA A 619 -1.90 -6.74 -12.36
CA ALA A 619 -2.37 -6.54 -11.00
C ALA A 619 -3.89 -6.33 -10.94
N LYS A 620 -4.51 -6.90 -9.90
CA LYS A 620 -5.91 -6.65 -9.52
C LYS A 620 -6.12 -5.17 -9.20
N PRO A 621 -7.32 -4.62 -9.42
CA PRO A 621 -7.58 -3.22 -9.19
C PRO A 621 -7.87 -3.04 -7.69
N LEU A 622 -7.46 -1.92 -7.11
CA LEU A 622 -8.06 -1.57 -5.82
C LEU A 622 -9.50 -1.12 -6.09
N ARG A 623 -10.44 -1.54 -5.24
CA ARG A 623 -11.81 -1.00 -5.27
C ARG A 623 -11.72 0.51 -5.10
N HIS A 624 -12.56 1.24 -5.85
CA HIS A 624 -12.58 2.69 -5.79
C HIS A 624 -12.93 3.18 -4.39
N SER A 625 -12.05 3.96 -3.77
CA SER A 625 -12.43 4.79 -2.64
C SER A 625 -13.28 5.96 -3.10
N THR A 626 -14.07 6.52 -2.18
CA THR A 626 -14.88 7.73 -2.38
C THR A 626 -14.07 8.85 -3.06
N THR A 627 -12.79 9.01 -2.69
CA THR A 627 -11.85 9.97 -3.30
C THR A 627 -11.57 9.70 -4.78
N SER A 628 -11.36 8.43 -5.16
CA SER A 628 -11.13 8.05 -6.57
C SER A 628 -12.39 8.20 -7.43
N ILE A 629 -13.58 7.93 -6.86
CA ILE A 629 -14.88 8.18 -7.52
C ILE A 629 -15.05 9.69 -7.76
N MET A 630 -14.72 10.53 -6.76
CA MET A 630 -14.80 11.98 -6.88
C MET A 630 -13.80 12.57 -7.88
N LEU A 631 -12.57 12.03 -7.95
CA LEU A 631 -11.56 12.46 -8.92
C LEU A 631 -11.93 12.03 -10.34
N ARG A 632 -12.50 10.83 -10.50
CA ARG A 632 -13.05 10.34 -11.77
C ARG A 632 -14.23 11.19 -12.24
N ALA A 633 -15.15 11.55 -11.33
CA ALA A 633 -16.25 12.46 -11.61
C ALA A 633 -15.79 13.88 -12.02
N LYS A 634 -14.56 14.26 -11.65
CA LYS A 634 -13.91 15.51 -12.07
C LYS A 634 -13.05 15.36 -13.34
N GLY A 635 -13.15 14.24 -14.05
CA GLY A 635 -12.43 13.99 -15.30
C GLY A 635 -10.93 13.71 -15.13
N LYS A 636 -10.47 13.34 -13.93
CA LYS A 636 -9.09 12.91 -13.70
C LYS A 636 -9.02 11.38 -13.68
N PRO A 637 -8.41 10.72 -14.67
CA PRO A 637 -8.19 9.28 -14.62
C PRO A 637 -7.20 8.98 -13.49
N VAL A 638 -7.62 8.17 -12.52
CA VAL A 638 -6.76 7.71 -11.41
C VAL A 638 -6.58 6.21 -11.54
N ASP A 639 -5.36 5.78 -11.84
CA ASP A 639 -5.01 4.36 -11.84
C ASP A 639 -4.59 3.91 -10.44
N MET A 640 -5.52 3.26 -9.74
CA MET A 640 -5.29 2.81 -8.36
C MET A 640 -4.18 1.75 -8.24
N ARG A 641 -3.71 1.15 -9.34
CA ARG A 641 -2.58 0.21 -9.32
C ARG A 641 -1.26 0.91 -9.03
N MET A 642 -1.13 2.20 -9.35
CA MET A 642 0.01 3.01 -8.90
C MET A 642 0.00 3.22 -7.39
N ALA A 643 -1.18 3.28 -6.76
CA ALA A 643 -1.29 3.36 -5.31
C ALA A 643 -0.86 2.05 -4.62
N VAL A 644 -1.03 0.89 -5.27
CA VAL A 644 -0.47 -0.39 -4.79
C VAL A 644 1.05 -0.28 -4.70
N TRP A 645 1.72 0.22 -5.74
CA TRP A 645 3.18 0.39 -5.71
C TRP A 645 3.61 1.42 -4.65
N ALA A 646 2.94 2.56 -4.55
CA ALA A 646 3.24 3.55 -3.52
C ALA A 646 3.16 2.95 -2.11
N LYS A 647 2.16 2.09 -1.85
CA LYS A 647 2.03 1.36 -0.58
C LYS A 647 3.10 0.28 -0.40
N VAL A 648 3.43 -0.49 -1.44
CA VAL A 648 4.56 -1.46 -1.41
C VAL A 648 5.83 -0.75 -0.97
N VAL A 649 6.11 0.40 -1.58
CA VAL A 649 7.28 1.21 -1.30
C VAL A 649 7.21 1.82 0.10
N GLU A 650 6.07 2.37 0.52
CA GLU A 650 5.88 2.91 1.89
C GLU A 650 6.19 1.88 2.98
N PHE A 651 5.79 0.61 2.79
CA PHE A 651 5.99 -0.44 3.78
C PHE A 651 7.37 -1.12 3.73
N PHE A 652 7.98 -1.19 2.54
CA PHE A 652 9.18 -1.98 2.34
C PHE A 652 10.43 -1.17 1.99
N ALA A 653 10.31 0.06 1.48
CA ALA A 653 11.49 0.87 1.26
C ALA A 653 12.23 1.13 2.57
N GLU A 654 13.55 1.19 2.48
CA GLU A 654 14.42 1.44 3.63
C GLU A 654 14.35 2.88 4.16
N ASP A 655 14.05 3.84 3.29
CA ASP A 655 13.90 5.25 3.63
C ASP A 655 13.06 6.00 2.58
N GLU A 656 12.71 7.25 2.90
CA GLU A 656 11.85 8.11 2.07
C GLU A 656 12.43 8.42 0.69
N GLU A 657 13.76 8.41 0.55
CA GLU A 657 14.44 8.80 -0.68
C GLU A 657 14.57 7.62 -1.64
N THR A 658 14.94 6.45 -1.11
CA THR A 658 14.80 5.18 -1.81
C THR A 658 13.35 4.97 -2.22
N ALA A 659 12.41 5.31 -1.33
CA ALA A 659 10.99 5.29 -1.68
C ALA A 659 10.67 6.21 -2.86
N GLN A 660 11.15 7.44 -2.84
CA GLN A 660 10.94 8.39 -3.92
C GLN A 660 11.55 7.89 -5.24
N GLY A 661 12.79 7.40 -5.23
CA GLY A 661 13.45 6.84 -6.41
C GLY A 661 12.72 5.64 -7.00
N LEU A 662 12.31 4.69 -6.14
CA LEU A 662 11.49 3.54 -6.54
C LEU A 662 10.14 3.97 -7.14
N ILE A 663 9.50 5.01 -6.59
CA ILE A 663 8.24 5.57 -7.12
C ILE A 663 8.46 6.25 -8.47
N GLU A 664 9.53 7.03 -8.62
CA GLU A 664 9.84 7.77 -9.85
C GLU A 664 10.18 6.81 -11.00
N THR A 665 11.11 5.88 -10.80
CA THR A 665 11.46 4.85 -11.79
C THR A 665 10.25 4.01 -12.18
N PHE A 666 9.43 3.65 -11.20
CA PHE A 666 8.20 2.90 -11.46
C PHE A 666 7.21 3.71 -12.29
N ARG A 667 6.95 4.97 -11.94
CA ARG A 667 6.00 5.83 -12.66
C ARG A 667 6.40 5.99 -14.12
N GLU A 668 7.66 6.31 -14.39
CA GLU A 668 8.17 6.46 -15.75
C GLU A 668 7.99 5.17 -16.55
N ALA A 669 8.40 4.04 -15.96
CA ALA A 669 8.25 2.72 -16.59
C ALA A 669 6.79 2.31 -16.78
N TYR A 670 5.91 2.66 -15.84
CA TYR A 670 4.48 2.39 -15.89
C TYR A 670 3.82 3.18 -17.01
N GLU A 671 4.16 4.46 -17.18
CA GLU A 671 3.63 5.29 -18.26
C GLU A 671 4.09 4.77 -19.63
N GLN A 672 5.37 4.43 -19.76
CA GLN A 672 6.00 3.93 -21.00
C GLN A 672 5.71 2.46 -21.31
N ALA A 673 5.14 1.71 -20.37
CA ALA A 673 4.89 0.28 -20.54
C ALA A 673 3.89 0.00 -21.67
N GLU A 674 4.35 -0.64 -22.74
CA GLU A 674 3.53 -1.10 -23.85
C GLU A 674 3.36 -2.63 -23.81
N PRO A 675 2.20 -3.16 -24.25
CA PRO A 675 2.04 -4.59 -24.47
C PRO A 675 2.81 -5.06 -25.73
N PRO A 676 3.31 -6.30 -25.78
CA PRO A 676 3.24 -7.34 -24.75
C PRO A 676 4.31 -7.19 -23.65
N PHE A 677 4.13 -7.92 -22.54
CA PHE A 677 5.11 -7.98 -21.46
C PHE A 677 6.50 -8.44 -21.98
N PRO A 678 7.63 -7.87 -21.54
CA PRO A 678 8.93 -8.11 -22.18
C PRO A 678 9.38 -9.57 -22.28
N CYS A 679 8.98 -10.43 -21.33
CA CYS A 679 9.34 -11.85 -21.31
C CYS A 679 8.34 -12.77 -22.04
N PHE A 680 7.37 -12.20 -22.75
CA PHE A 680 6.29 -12.94 -23.40
C PHE A 680 6.82 -13.78 -24.58
N GLY A 681 6.76 -15.11 -24.49
CA GLY A 681 7.25 -16.03 -25.53
C GLY A 681 8.78 -16.16 -25.62
N ALA A 682 9.50 -15.63 -24.65
CA ALA A 682 10.95 -15.83 -24.54
C ALA A 682 11.25 -17.31 -24.21
N ARG A 683 12.35 -17.84 -24.77
CA ARG A 683 12.83 -19.20 -24.44
C ARG A 683 13.38 -19.28 -23.01
N GLU A 684 13.97 -18.18 -22.52
CA GLU A 684 14.58 -18.08 -21.19
C GLU A 684 14.17 -16.76 -20.53
N CYS A 685 14.23 -16.70 -19.19
CA CYS A 685 13.97 -15.47 -18.45
C CYS A 685 15.29 -14.71 -18.25
N PRO A 686 15.33 -13.38 -18.49
CA PRO A 686 16.55 -12.59 -18.29
C PRO A 686 17.01 -12.54 -16.82
N PHE A 687 16.14 -12.91 -15.87
CA PHE A 687 16.43 -12.90 -14.45
C PHE A 687 16.68 -14.30 -13.85
N PHE A 688 16.23 -15.37 -14.52
CA PHE A 688 16.34 -16.74 -14.02
C PHE A 688 16.58 -17.74 -15.15
N GLN A 689 17.65 -18.52 -15.05
CA GLN A 689 18.01 -19.54 -16.05
C GLN A 689 16.98 -20.69 -16.11
N GLU A 690 16.24 -20.97 -15.04
CA GLU A 690 15.23 -22.03 -14.99
C GLU A 690 13.78 -21.48 -15.09
N HIS A 691 13.13 -21.72 -16.23
CA HIS A 691 11.94 -21.00 -16.68
C HIS A 691 10.64 -21.83 -16.70
N ARG A 692 10.68 -23.10 -16.25
CA ARG A 692 9.51 -24.02 -16.21
C ARG A 692 8.35 -23.54 -15.31
N GLY A 693 8.61 -22.56 -14.44
CA GLY A 693 7.62 -22.01 -13.52
C GLY A 693 6.81 -20.82 -14.07
N CYS A 694 7.29 -20.14 -15.12
CA CYS A 694 6.69 -18.88 -15.57
C CYS A 694 5.52 -19.11 -16.54
N PRO A 695 4.30 -18.58 -16.29
CA PRO A 695 3.17 -18.73 -17.21
C PRO A 695 3.37 -18.02 -18.56
N PHE A 696 4.35 -17.11 -18.69
CA PHE A 696 4.64 -16.41 -19.96
C PHE A 696 5.69 -17.09 -20.84
N ILE A 697 6.42 -18.06 -20.25
CA ILE A 697 7.38 -18.90 -20.95
C ILE A 697 6.80 -20.30 -21.17
N ALA A 698 6.05 -20.83 -20.20
CA ALA A 698 5.43 -22.16 -20.25
C ALA A 698 4.02 -22.16 -19.60
N PRO A 699 2.98 -21.67 -20.31
CA PRO A 699 1.61 -21.65 -19.80
C PRO A 699 0.99 -23.05 -19.72
N LYS A 700 0.19 -23.33 -18.69
CA LYS A 700 -0.61 -24.57 -18.58
C LYS A 700 -1.90 -24.49 -19.41
N ARG A 701 -2.47 -25.64 -19.79
CA ARG A 701 -3.68 -25.76 -20.64
C ARG A 701 -4.91 -24.99 -20.13
N ASP A 702 -5.02 -24.80 -18.82
CA ASP A 702 -6.08 -24.06 -18.14
C ASP A 702 -5.76 -22.56 -17.95
N GLU A 703 -4.48 -22.18 -17.98
CA GLU A 703 -3.96 -20.80 -18.06
C GLU A 703 -3.98 -20.26 -19.50
N ILE A 704 -4.01 -21.18 -20.48
CA ILE A 704 -4.15 -20.93 -21.90
C ILE A 704 -5.61 -20.59 -22.23
N LEU A 705 -5.96 -19.30 -22.18
CA LEU A 705 -7.29 -18.80 -22.56
C LEU A 705 -7.31 -18.17 -23.97
N ALA A 706 -6.16 -18.01 -24.63
CA ALA A 706 -6.03 -17.16 -25.83
C ALA A 706 -5.99 -17.87 -27.20
N VAL A 707 -6.00 -19.21 -27.27
CA VAL A 707 -5.71 -19.94 -28.53
C VAL A 707 -6.79 -19.77 -29.60
N SER A 708 -7.98 -19.33 -29.22
CA SER A 708 -9.17 -19.40 -30.06
C SER A 708 -9.72 -18.03 -30.47
N LEU A 709 -9.09 -16.92 -30.06
CA LEU A 709 -9.54 -15.54 -30.34
C LEU A 709 -9.23 -15.14 -31.80
N VAL A 710 -10.27 -14.87 -32.58
CA VAL A 710 -10.21 -14.48 -34.01
C VAL A 710 -10.32 -12.97 -34.17
N ASP A 711 -11.27 -12.32 -33.46
CA ASP A 711 -11.54 -10.88 -33.61
C ASP A 711 -12.34 -10.31 -32.41
N VAL A 712 -12.36 -8.98 -32.26
CA VAL A 712 -13.10 -8.24 -31.23
C VAL A 712 -13.86 -7.07 -31.89
N GLN A 713 -15.20 -7.05 -31.79
CA GLN A 713 -16.06 -6.06 -32.47
C GLN A 713 -16.94 -5.28 -31.48
N LEU A 714 -17.12 -3.98 -31.69
CA LEU A 714 -18.01 -3.13 -30.87
C LEU A 714 -19.47 -3.27 -31.33
N HIS A 715 -20.39 -3.47 -30.38
CA HIS A 715 -21.84 -3.50 -30.62
C HIS A 715 -22.52 -2.36 -29.83
N GLY A 716 -22.52 -1.15 -30.40
CA GLY A 716 -23.21 0.01 -29.83
C GLY A 716 -22.78 0.36 -28.40
N SER A 717 -23.73 0.83 -27.58
CA SER A 717 -23.55 1.14 -26.15
C SER A 717 -23.54 -0.09 -25.24
N ASP A 718 -23.82 -1.28 -25.78
CA ASP A 718 -24.32 -2.41 -24.99
C ASP A 718 -23.31 -3.58 -24.90
N GLY A 719 -22.13 -3.47 -25.54
CA GLY A 719 -21.03 -4.40 -25.29
C GLY A 719 -20.04 -4.59 -26.43
N ILE A 720 -19.04 -5.44 -26.18
CA ILE A 720 -18.02 -5.87 -27.15
C ILE A 720 -18.18 -7.37 -27.39
N VAL A 721 -18.08 -7.78 -28.65
CA VAL A 721 -18.24 -9.15 -29.13
C VAL A 721 -16.88 -9.77 -29.41
N ILE A 722 -16.60 -10.92 -28.79
CA ILE A 722 -15.39 -11.72 -29.05
C ILE A 722 -15.73 -12.88 -30.00
N ILE A 723 -15.00 -12.97 -31.11
CA ILE A 723 -15.16 -14.03 -32.11
C ILE A 723 -14.17 -15.16 -31.81
N VAL A 724 -14.69 -16.38 -31.59
CA VAL A 724 -13.90 -17.57 -31.26
C VAL A 724 -13.94 -18.60 -32.41
N GLY A 725 -12.79 -19.13 -32.82
CA GLY A 725 -12.61 -19.83 -34.11
C GLY A 725 -12.79 -21.34 -34.17
N SER A 726 -12.89 -22.10 -33.05
CA SER A 726 -13.01 -23.57 -33.11
C SER A 726 -14.08 -24.16 -32.19
N GLU A 727 -14.65 -25.31 -32.59
CA GLU A 727 -15.76 -26.00 -31.89
C GLU A 727 -15.34 -26.54 -30.50
N GLU A 728 -14.10 -27.00 -30.35
CA GLU A 728 -13.53 -27.43 -29.05
C GLU A 728 -13.17 -26.24 -28.14
N GLY A 729 -12.67 -25.14 -28.71
CA GLY A 729 -12.48 -23.87 -27.99
C GLY A 729 -13.80 -23.35 -27.45
N THR A 730 -14.86 -23.45 -28.26
CA THR A 730 -16.23 -23.08 -27.90
C THR A 730 -16.81 -23.98 -26.80
N LYS A 731 -16.61 -25.30 -26.85
CA LYS A 731 -17.10 -26.23 -25.79
C LYS A 731 -16.43 -25.99 -24.43
N LYS A 732 -15.12 -25.71 -24.40
CA LYS A 732 -14.42 -25.34 -23.16
C LYS A 732 -14.86 -23.97 -22.62
N PHE A 733 -15.11 -23.02 -23.52
CA PHE A 733 -15.60 -21.68 -23.21
C PHE A 733 -17.01 -21.71 -22.56
N VAL A 734 -17.92 -22.51 -23.14
CA VAL A 734 -19.33 -22.65 -22.68
C VAL A 734 -19.47 -23.43 -21.37
N HIS A 735 -18.54 -24.33 -21.03
CA HIS A 735 -18.66 -25.10 -19.78
C HIS A 735 -18.22 -24.34 -18.53
N LYS A 736 -17.44 -23.26 -18.67
CA LYS A 736 -17.01 -22.38 -17.56
C LYS A 736 -17.88 -21.13 -17.40
N GLY A 737 -18.40 -20.55 -18.49
CA GLY A 737 -19.35 -19.43 -18.42
C GLY A 737 -20.79 -19.92 -18.60
N LYS A 738 -21.69 -19.59 -17.67
CA LYS A 738 -23.13 -19.83 -17.82
C LYS A 738 -23.71 -18.93 -18.94
N VAL A 739 -23.46 -19.24 -20.20
CA VAL A 739 -23.92 -18.44 -21.35
C VAL A 739 -25.09 -19.15 -22.04
N GLU A 740 -26.26 -18.50 -22.11
CA GLU A 740 -27.42 -18.98 -22.88
C GLU A 740 -27.31 -18.63 -24.36
N TRP A 741 -27.76 -19.55 -25.21
CA TRP A 741 -27.78 -19.41 -26.67
C TRP A 741 -29.07 -18.73 -27.15
N GLN A 742 -28.99 -17.56 -27.80
CA GLN A 742 -30.10 -17.12 -28.68
C GLN A 742 -29.84 -17.48 -30.14
N LYS A 743 -30.74 -18.29 -30.69
CA LYS A 743 -30.69 -18.84 -32.06
C LYS A 743 -31.65 -18.04 -32.96
N GLN A 744 -31.13 -17.35 -33.97
CA GLN A 744 -31.96 -16.85 -35.09
C GLN A 744 -31.28 -17.00 -36.46
N GLY A 745 -31.89 -17.77 -37.37
CA GLY A 745 -31.74 -17.61 -38.84
C GLY A 745 -30.68 -18.46 -39.57
N LYS A 746 -31.07 -18.99 -40.75
CA LYS A 746 -30.54 -20.17 -41.46
C LYS A 746 -29.41 -19.98 -42.52
N SER A 747 -28.73 -18.84 -42.66
CA SER A 747 -27.81 -18.66 -43.81
C SER A 747 -26.51 -17.86 -43.62
N LYS A 748 -25.99 -17.74 -42.40
CA LYS A 748 -24.61 -17.27 -42.18
C LYS A 748 -23.96 -18.14 -41.11
N ILE A 749 -22.73 -18.61 -41.36
CA ILE A 749 -21.90 -19.27 -40.33
C ILE A 749 -21.77 -18.27 -39.19
N LYS A 750 -22.42 -18.56 -38.05
CA LYS A 750 -22.44 -17.69 -36.87
C LYS A 750 -21.30 -18.08 -35.96
N TYR A 751 -20.40 -17.15 -35.69
CA TYR A 751 -19.51 -17.24 -34.53
C TYR A 751 -20.33 -16.97 -33.25
N PRO A 752 -20.07 -17.69 -32.15
CA PRO A 752 -20.79 -17.49 -30.89
C PRO A 752 -20.50 -16.08 -30.33
N VAL A 753 -21.56 -15.30 -30.12
CA VAL A 753 -21.51 -13.96 -29.51
C VAL A 753 -21.67 -14.11 -28.01
N ALA A 754 -20.64 -13.74 -27.25
CA ALA A 754 -20.65 -13.77 -25.78
C ALA A 754 -20.69 -12.33 -25.23
N GLU A 755 -21.83 -11.66 -25.34
CA GLU A 755 -22.07 -10.30 -24.79
C GLU A 755 -21.78 -10.21 -23.29
N TRP A 756 -21.93 -11.31 -22.54
CA TRP A 756 -21.68 -11.37 -21.10
C TRP A 756 -20.20 -11.53 -20.71
N PHE A 757 -19.31 -11.79 -21.68
CA PHE A 757 -17.94 -12.17 -21.37
C PHE A 757 -17.11 -11.01 -20.81
N LEU A 758 -17.30 -9.74 -21.22
CA LEU A 758 -16.54 -8.66 -20.57
C LEU A 758 -17.05 -8.26 -19.20
N ASP A 759 -18.35 -8.36 -18.94
CA ASP A 759 -18.87 -7.87 -17.67
C ASP A 759 -18.47 -8.75 -16.47
N VAL A 760 -18.05 -10.00 -16.75
CA VAL A 760 -17.43 -10.89 -15.76
C VAL A 760 -15.93 -11.01 -16.01
N TYR A 761 -15.46 -11.21 -17.24
CA TYR A 761 -14.03 -11.43 -17.52
C TYR A 761 -13.20 -10.13 -17.57
N ALA A 762 -13.76 -8.99 -18.00
CA ALA A 762 -13.06 -7.71 -17.90
C ALA A 762 -13.11 -7.15 -16.47
N LYS A 763 -14.12 -7.53 -15.68
CA LYS A 763 -14.34 -7.09 -14.30
C LYS A 763 -13.58 -7.96 -13.29
N GLU A 764 -13.54 -9.27 -13.50
CA GLU A 764 -12.75 -10.23 -12.72
C GLU A 764 -11.31 -10.28 -13.26
N PHE A 765 -11.07 -10.71 -14.51
CA PHE A 765 -9.71 -10.96 -15.01
C PHE A 765 -8.89 -9.74 -15.45
N LEU A 766 -9.51 -8.74 -16.09
CA LEU A 766 -8.83 -7.47 -16.42
C LEU A 766 -9.04 -6.40 -15.37
N SER A 767 -9.89 -6.67 -14.39
CA SER A 767 -9.98 -5.82 -13.22
C SER A 767 -10.36 -4.37 -13.57
N LEU A 768 -11.24 -4.18 -14.56
CA LEU A 768 -11.62 -2.86 -15.08
C LEU A 768 -12.87 -2.35 -14.37
N PRO A 769 -12.75 -1.27 -13.58
CA PRO A 769 -13.94 -0.57 -13.14
C PRO A 769 -14.33 0.40 -14.25
N GLU A 770 -15.31 0.02 -15.07
CA GLU A 770 -15.72 0.74 -16.31
C GLU A 770 -14.65 0.78 -17.40
N ALA A 771 -15.09 0.80 -18.66
CA ALA A 771 -14.22 0.84 -19.83
C ALA A 771 -13.22 2.01 -19.70
N PRO A 772 -11.92 1.75 -19.50
CA PRO A 772 -10.92 2.79 -19.63
C PRO A 772 -10.91 3.30 -21.07
N SER A 773 -10.33 4.46 -21.28
CA SER A 773 -10.12 5.11 -22.58
C SER A 773 -9.11 4.35 -23.46
N TRP A 774 -9.15 3.02 -23.47
CA TRP A 774 -8.35 2.21 -24.38
C TRP A 774 -9.03 2.17 -25.73
N SER A 775 -8.25 2.34 -26.78
CA SER A 775 -8.76 2.12 -28.13
C SER A 775 -9.04 0.63 -28.31
N HIS A 776 -10.01 0.29 -29.17
CA HIS A 776 -10.28 -1.11 -29.52
C HIS A 776 -9.03 -1.82 -30.06
N GLU A 777 -8.10 -1.07 -30.66
CA GLU A 777 -6.84 -1.62 -31.15
C GLU A 777 -5.98 -2.12 -29.99
N GLU A 778 -5.86 -1.36 -28.91
CA GLU A 778 -5.02 -1.71 -27.74
C GLU A 778 -5.51 -3.00 -27.05
N VAL A 779 -6.82 -3.11 -26.79
CA VAL A 779 -7.41 -4.33 -26.20
C VAL A 779 -7.24 -5.53 -27.13
N THR A 780 -7.39 -5.31 -28.44
CA THR A 780 -7.20 -6.34 -29.46
C THR A 780 -5.74 -6.77 -29.60
N GLU A 781 -4.78 -5.85 -29.51
CA GLU A 781 -3.34 -6.10 -29.54
C GLU A 781 -2.91 -6.93 -28.31
N ILE A 782 -3.41 -6.61 -27.11
CA ILE A 782 -3.16 -7.36 -25.86
C ILE A 782 -3.68 -8.79 -25.98
N LEU A 783 -4.88 -8.98 -26.53
CA LEU A 783 -5.47 -10.31 -26.69
C LEU A 783 -4.82 -11.11 -27.83
N LYS A 784 -4.45 -10.47 -28.95
CA LYS A 784 -3.77 -11.10 -30.09
C LYS A 784 -2.31 -11.44 -29.79
N SER A 785 -1.58 -10.59 -29.08
CA SER A 785 -0.22 -10.90 -28.63
C SER A 785 -0.24 -12.13 -27.73
N ARG A 786 -1.20 -12.22 -26.79
CA ARG A 786 -1.44 -13.41 -25.96
C ARG A 786 -1.78 -14.67 -26.76
N ALA A 787 -2.45 -14.55 -27.91
CA ALA A 787 -2.82 -15.69 -28.77
C ALA A 787 -1.66 -16.22 -29.67
N ARG A 788 -0.77 -15.34 -30.16
CA ARG A 788 0.29 -15.68 -31.14
C ARG A 788 1.37 -16.64 -30.58
N VAL A 789 1.82 -16.44 -29.35
CA VAL A 789 2.85 -17.29 -28.72
C VAL A 789 2.30 -18.64 -28.29
N VAL A 790 1.04 -18.69 -27.86
CA VAL A 790 0.43 -19.99 -27.56
C VAL A 790 0.26 -20.80 -28.84
N ARG A 791 -0.08 -20.18 -29.98
CA ARG A 791 -0.03 -20.85 -31.28
C ARG A 791 1.37 -21.34 -31.64
N SER A 792 2.44 -20.55 -31.43
CA SER A 792 3.80 -21.00 -31.78
C SER A 792 4.32 -22.15 -30.90
N GLN A 793 3.93 -22.22 -29.62
CA GLN A 793 4.29 -23.34 -28.74
C GLN A 793 3.38 -24.58 -28.91
N LEU A 794 2.14 -24.39 -29.36
CA LEU A 794 1.27 -25.50 -29.78
C LEU A 794 1.81 -26.13 -31.07
N ASN A 795 2.25 -25.32 -32.04
CA ASN A 795 2.82 -25.76 -33.31
C ASN A 795 4.08 -26.63 -33.15
N GLU A 796 4.97 -26.36 -32.18
CA GLU A 796 6.17 -27.20 -31.97
C GLU A 796 5.79 -28.65 -31.54
N PHE A 797 4.78 -28.82 -30.70
CA PHE A 797 4.33 -30.15 -30.29
C PHE A 797 3.54 -30.86 -31.38
N ASP A 798 2.76 -30.11 -32.17
CA ASP A 798 2.04 -30.64 -33.32
C ASP A 798 3.05 -31.13 -34.37
N GLU A 799 4.13 -30.37 -34.62
CA GLU A 799 5.25 -30.76 -35.51
C GLU A 799 6.02 -31.98 -34.98
N TYR A 800 6.35 -32.03 -33.69
CA TYR A 800 6.96 -33.23 -33.08
C TYR A 800 6.03 -34.45 -33.17
N PHE A 801 4.73 -34.24 -33.06
CA PHE A 801 3.74 -35.31 -33.10
C PHE A 801 3.50 -35.82 -34.52
N ASP A 802 3.49 -34.94 -35.52
CA ASP A 802 3.47 -35.32 -36.93
C ASP A 802 4.71 -36.14 -37.30
N ASN A 803 5.90 -35.68 -36.90
CA ASN A 803 7.15 -36.44 -37.05
C ASN A 803 7.10 -37.79 -36.32
N PHE A 804 6.46 -37.85 -35.15
CA PHE A 804 6.25 -39.10 -34.42
C PHE A 804 5.29 -40.06 -35.14
N ILE A 805 4.22 -39.56 -35.76
CA ILE A 805 3.30 -40.37 -36.58
C ILE A 805 4.04 -40.93 -37.79
N ASP A 806 4.84 -40.12 -38.47
CA ASP A 806 5.61 -40.56 -39.64
C ASP A 806 6.69 -41.57 -39.25
N TRP A 807 7.35 -41.36 -38.11
CA TRP A 807 8.23 -42.37 -37.51
C TRP A 807 7.48 -43.68 -37.21
N LEU A 808 6.29 -43.62 -36.60
CA LEU A 808 5.48 -44.82 -36.37
C LEU A 808 5.06 -45.53 -37.67
N ARG A 809 4.81 -44.79 -38.76
CA ARG A 809 4.54 -45.38 -40.08
C ARG A 809 5.76 -46.09 -40.65
N SER A 810 6.93 -45.48 -40.52
CA SER A 810 8.20 -46.10 -40.90
C SER A 810 8.44 -47.39 -40.10
N GLU A 811 8.27 -47.35 -38.78
CA GLU A 811 8.41 -48.53 -37.94
C GLU A 811 7.35 -49.60 -38.23
N ASN A 812 6.11 -49.21 -38.55
CA ASN A 812 5.08 -50.15 -39.01
C ASN A 812 5.49 -50.81 -40.34
N ALA A 813 6.07 -50.06 -41.29
CA ALA A 813 6.56 -50.62 -42.54
C ALA A 813 7.72 -51.63 -42.31
N ARG A 814 8.60 -51.34 -41.34
CA ARG A 814 9.68 -52.25 -40.91
C ARG A 814 9.16 -53.51 -40.22
N GLY A 815 7.94 -53.48 -39.71
CA GLY A 815 7.18 -54.60 -39.18
C GLY A 815 7.10 -54.62 -37.66
N ILE A 816 5.91 -54.96 -37.14
CA ILE A 816 5.60 -54.99 -35.71
C ILE A 816 5.67 -56.43 -35.20
N TYR A 817 6.30 -56.63 -34.05
CA TYR A 817 6.50 -57.98 -33.49
C TYR A 817 5.36 -58.37 -32.54
N PRO A 818 5.00 -59.67 -32.49
CA PRO A 818 4.16 -60.16 -31.41
C PRO A 818 4.90 -60.01 -30.07
N TYR A 819 4.16 -59.76 -28.99
CA TYR A 819 4.69 -59.53 -27.65
C TYR A 819 5.70 -60.59 -27.20
N GLU A 820 5.49 -61.85 -27.58
CA GLU A 820 6.31 -63.01 -27.25
C GLU A 820 7.74 -62.90 -27.81
N LYS A 821 7.94 -62.07 -28.85
CA LYS A 821 9.22 -61.78 -29.51
C LYS A 821 9.65 -60.31 -29.32
N ALA A 822 9.04 -59.56 -28.41
CA ALA A 822 9.34 -58.15 -28.21
C ALA A 822 10.79 -57.94 -27.76
N ASP A 823 11.52 -57.08 -28.46
CA ASP A 823 12.89 -56.70 -28.13
C ASP A 823 12.99 -55.19 -27.81
N SER A 824 14.21 -54.69 -27.60
CA SER A 824 14.45 -53.27 -27.29
C SER A 824 14.43 -52.34 -28.50
N SER A 825 14.38 -52.90 -29.71
CA SER A 825 14.70 -52.21 -30.97
C SER A 825 13.53 -52.20 -31.96
N HIS A 826 12.42 -52.89 -31.66
CA HIS A 826 11.23 -52.94 -32.50
C HIS A 826 9.96 -52.66 -31.71
N ILE A 827 8.98 -52.06 -32.38
CA ILE A 827 7.62 -51.91 -31.85
C ILE A 827 6.94 -53.29 -31.79
N PHE A 828 6.15 -53.53 -30.74
CA PHE A 828 5.43 -54.79 -30.56
C PHE A 828 3.94 -54.60 -30.29
N ILE A 829 3.13 -55.62 -30.58
CA ILE A 829 1.69 -55.65 -30.31
C ILE A 829 1.38 -56.59 -29.14
N LYS A 830 0.57 -56.12 -28.18
CA LYS A 830 0.11 -56.89 -27.01
C LYS A 830 -1.37 -56.63 -26.75
N GLY A 831 -2.21 -57.57 -27.17
CA GLY A 831 -3.67 -57.40 -27.11
C GLY A 831 -4.08 -56.15 -27.90
N ASN A 832 -4.85 -55.26 -27.29
CA ASN A 832 -5.31 -54.01 -27.93
C ASN A 832 -4.32 -52.83 -27.76
N MET A 833 -3.02 -53.12 -27.68
CA MET A 833 -1.99 -52.11 -27.42
C MET A 833 -0.77 -52.28 -28.32
N ILE A 834 -0.20 -51.16 -28.73
CA ILE A 834 1.11 -51.07 -29.37
C ILE A 834 2.12 -50.60 -28.31
N GLY A 835 3.16 -51.40 -28.09
CA GLY A 835 4.24 -51.13 -27.15
C GLY A 835 5.48 -50.61 -27.87
N ILE A 836 6.01 -49.48 -27.39
CA ILE A 836 7.23 -48.86 -27.89
C ILE A 836 8.31 -48.98 -26.80
N PRO A 837 9.40 -49.73 -27.05
CA PRO A 837 10.51 -49.86 -26.11
C PRO A 837 11.19 -48.51 -25.81
N PRO A 838 11.69 -48.29 -24.58
CA PRO A 838 12.33 -47.03 -24.21
C PRO A 838 13.57 -46.69 -25.01
N ARG A 839 14.39 -47.70 -25.35
CA ARG A 839 15.62 -47.51 -26.15
C ARG A 839 15.27 -47.03 -27.57
N LEU A 840 14.35 -47.73 -28.22
CA LEU A 840 13.85 -47.34 -29.54
C LEU A 840 13.23 -45.93 -29.53
N ALA A 841 12.44 -45.60 -28.50
CA ALA A 841 11.90 -44.25 -28.35
C ALA A 841 12.98 -43.19 -28.11
N GLU A 842 14.04 -43.53 -27.37
CA GLU A 842 15.16 -42.64 -27.07
C GLU A 842 15.97 -42.28 -28.31
N ASP A 843 16.23 -43.25 -29.18
CA ASP A 843 16.89 -43.00 -30.46
C ASP A 843 16.09 -41.97 -31.28
N PHE A 844 14.76 -42.12 -31.34
CA PHE A 844 13.88 -41.15 -32.01
C PHE A 844 13.89 -39.78 -31.34
N TYR A 845 13.51 -39.68 -30.07
CA TYR A 845 13.30 -38.36 -29.45
C TYR A 845 14.61 -37.60 -29.25
N ARG A 846 15.74 -38.28 -29.05
CA ARG A 846 17.03 -37.63 -28.82
C ARG A 846 17.72 -37.29 -30.13
N ASN A 847 17.77 -38.22 -31.09
CA ASN A 847 18.58 -38.05 -32.29
C ASN A 847 17.78 -37.41 -33.45
N GLU A 848 16.48 -37.71 -33.57
CA GLU A 848 15.65 -37.15 -34.65
C GLU A 848 14.92 -35.87 -34.22
N LEU A 849 14.34 -35.83 -33.01
CA LEU A 849 13.60 -34.65 -32.53
C LEU A 849 14.45 -33.66 -31.70
N GLY A 850 15.61 -34.05 -31.20
CA GLY A 850 16.45 -33.21 -30.34
C GLY A 850 15.79 -32.81 -29.01
N ILE A 851 14.82 -33.59 -28.51
CA ILE A 851 14.07 -33.30 -27.28
C ILE A 851 14.40 -34.30 -26.16
N SER A 852 14.15 -33.90 -24.91
CA SER A 852 14.30 -34.83 -23.76
C SER A 852 13.17 -35.87 -23.72
N GLY A 853 13.44 -37.06 -23.16
CA GLY A 853 12.42 -38.10 -22.98
C GLY A 853 11.21 -37.67 -22.13
N ARG A 854 11.39 -36.69 -21.22
CA ARG A 854 10.28 -36.06 -20.49
C ARG A 854 9.37 -35.26 -21.44
N LYS A 855 9.96 -34.46 -22.33
CA LYS A 855 9.21 -33.64 -23.31
C LYS A 855 8.50 -34.53 -24.33
N PHE A 856 9.12 -35.63 -24.75
CA PHE A 856 8.49 -36.67 -25.58
C PHE A 856 7.29 -37.33 -24.89
N LYS A 857 7.42 -37.70 -23.60
CA LYS A 857 6.29 -38.24 -22.83
C LYS A 857 5.15 -37.23 -22.68
N GLU A 858 5.47 -35.96 -22.43
CA GLU A 858 4.48 -34.88 -22.33
C GLU A 858 3.72 -34.68 -23.66
N MET A 859 4.43 -34.75 -24.81
CA MET A 859 3.82 -34.76 -26.15
C MET A 859 2.82 -35.92 -26.30
N LEU A 860 3.25 -37.16 -26.01
CA LEU A 860 2.38 -38.35 -26.14
C LEU A 860 1.12 -38.23 -25.26
N ILE A 861 1.26 -37.80 -24.00
CA ILE A 861 0.12 -37.61 -23.10
C ILE A 861 -0.84 -36.55 -23.65
N ARG A 862 -0.30 -35.47 -24.22
CA ARG A 862 -1.07 -34.33 -24.72
C ARG A 862 -1.85 -34.68 -25.98
N GLU A 863 -1.16 -35.21 -27.00
CA GLU A 863 -1.73 -35.40 -28.35
C GLU A 863 -2.53 -36.71 -28.48
N LEU A 864 -2.11 -37.78 -27.79
CA LEU A 864 -2.88 -39.03 -27.80
C LEU A 864 -3.99 -39.05 -26.74
N GLY A 865 -3.87 -38.28 -25.66
CA GLY A 865 -4.90 -38.21 -24.61
C GLY A 865 -5.26 -39.59 -24.03
N SER A 866 -6.53 -39.99 -24.17
CA SER A 866 -7.02 -41.31 -23.73
C SER A 866 -6.46 -42.50 -24.53
N TYR A 867 -5.86 -42.25 -25.70
CA TYR A 867 -5.24 -43.28 -26.52
C TYR A 867 -3.80 -43.59 -26.09
N TYR A 868 -3.19 -42.76 -25.25
CA TYR A 868 -1.96 -43.12 -24.54
C TYR A 868 -2.31 -43.87 -23.26
N LEU A 869 -1.98 -45.16 -23.24
CA LEU A 869 -2.46 -46.09 -22.22
C LEU A 869 -1.57 -46.13 -20.96
N GLY A 870 -0.58 -45.25 -20.86
CA GLY A 870 0.42 -45.23 -19.78
C GLY A 870 0.32 -44.05 -18.81
N LYS A 871 -0.58 -44.07 -17.81
CA LYS A 871 -0.43 -43.18 -16.63
C LYS A 871 0.61 -43.70 -15.62
N LYS A 872 0.89 -45.01 -15.61
CA LYS A 872 2.01 -45.67 -14.93
C LYS A 872 2.65 -46.63 -15.93
N ALA A 873 3.98 -46.72 -15.95
CA ALA A 873 4.66 -47.63 -16.85
C ALA A 873 4.33 -49.08 -16.47
N ALA A 874 3.92 -49.89 -17.46
CA ALA A 874 3.76 -51.31 -17.26
C ALA A 874 5.13 -51.97 -17.46
N TRP A 875 5.61 -52.63 -16.40
CA TRP A 875 6.86 -53.36 -16.45
C TRP A 875 6.69 -54.60 -17.33
N ILE A 876 7.52 -54.70 -18.37
CA ILE A 876 7.44 -55.77 -19.37
C ILE A 876 8.79 -56.46 -19.49
N LYS A 877 8.76 -57.80 -19.52
CA LYS A 877 9.93 -58.62 -19.84
C LYS A 877 10.01 -58.80 -21.36
N LEU A 878 11.06 -58.24 -21.96
CA LEU A 878 11.39 -58.40 -23.38
C LEU A 878 12.12 -59.74 -23.60
N SER A 879 11.99 -60.35 -24.79
CA SER A 879 12.61 -61.63 -25.14
C SER A 879 14.11 -61.52 -25.40
N SER A 880 14.61 -60.34 -25.79
CA SER A 880 16.02 -60.08 -26.03
C SER A 880 16.79 -59.73 -24.74
N GLY A 881 17.17 -60.75 -23.96
CA GLY A 881 18.37 -60.72 -23.09
C GLY A 881 18.43 -59.77 -21.87
N GLN A 882 17.41 -58.96 -21.57
CA GLN A 882 17.41 -58.14 -20.35
C GLN A 882 16.77 -58.91 -19.18
N HIS A 883 17.59 -59.37 -18.23
CA HIS A 883 17.13 -60.09 -17.02
C HIS A 883 16.21 -59.23 -16.12
N ASN A 884 16.17 -57.92 -16.33
CA ASN A 884 15.28 -56.98 -15.66
C ASN A 884 14.40 -56.29 -16.71
N GLY A 885 13.09 -56.50 -16.64
CA GLY A 885 12.11 -55.89 -17.55
C GLY A 885 12.14 -54.35 -17.58
N VAL A 886 11.49 -53.78 -18.59
CA VAL A 886 11.53 -52.36 -18.94
C VAL A 886 10.15 -51.73 -18.97
N ASN A 887 10.12 -50.41 -18.87
CA ASN A 887 8.93 -49.57 -18.79
C ASN A 887 8.58 -48.99 -20.17
N CYS A 888 7.83 -49.73 -21.00
CA CYS A 888 7.49 -49.30 -22.37
C CYS A 888 6.40 -48.21 -22.41
N TYR A 889 6.35 -47.47 -23.52
CA TYR A 889 5.25 -46.57 -23.86
C TYR A 889 4.14 -47.36 -24.55
N PHE A 890 2.88 -47.17 -24.17
CA PHE A 890 1.74 -47.91 -24.74
C PHE A 890 0.73 -46.98 -25.40
N ILE A 891 0.32 -47.34 -26.61
CA ILE A 891 -0.68 -46.64 -27.40
C ILE A 891 -1.80 -47.61 -27.76
N SER A 892 -3.03 -47.11 -27.83
CA SER A 892 -4.20 -47.89 -28.25
C SER A 892 -4.04 -48.40 -29.68
N LEU A 893 -4.32 -49.70 -29.87
CA LEU A 893 -4.36 -50.32 -31.19
C LEU A 893 -5.42 -49.69 -32.10
N ASP A 894 -6.56 -49.29 -31.54
CA ASP A 894 -7.65 -48.65 -32.31
C ASP A 894 -7.20 -47.30 -32.88
N TRP A 895 -6.44 -46.54 -32.08
CA TRP A 895 -5.85 -45.29 -32.53
C TRP A 895 -4.78 -45.54 -33.60
N PHE A 896 -3.91 -46.52 -33.38
CA PHE A 896 -2.85 -46.87 -34.31
C PHE A 896 -3.41 -47.26 -35.68
N LYS A 897 -4.42 -48.15 -35.73
CA LYS A 897 -5.12 -48.54 -36.97
C LYS A 897 -5.71 -47.34 -37.71
N LYS A 898 -6.26 -46.39 -36.96
CA LYS A 898 -6.92 -45.21 -37.52
C LYS A 898 -5.94 -44.18 -38.12
N ILE A 899 -4.74 -44.03 -37.55
CA ILE A 899 -3.81 -42.93 -37.86
C ILE A 899 -2.55 -43.39 -38.60
N VAL A 900 -1.99 -44.54 -38.20
CA VAL A 900 -0.77 -45.14 -38.77
C VAL A 900 -1.11 -46.17 -39.84
N GLY A 901 -2.19 -46.93 -39.64
CA GLY A 901 -2.67 -47.98 -40.56
C GLY A 901 -2.71 -49.36 -39.89
N GLU A 902 -3.12 -50.38 -40.64
CA GLU A 902 -3.14 -51.75 -40.11
C GLU A 902 -1.73 -52.18 -39.66
N PRO A 903 -1.57 -52.75 -38.45
CA PRO A 903 -0.29 -53.26 -37.98
C PRO A 903 0.26 -54.32 -38.93
N ASN A 904 1.45 -54.07 -39.49
CA ASN A 904 2.17 -55.04 -40.30
C ASN A 904 2.87 -56.04 -39.37
N ILE A 905 2.11 -57.02 -38.88
CA ILE A 905 2.64 -58.04 -37.99
C ILE A 905 3.53 -58.97 -38.82
N LYS A 906 4.82 -59.10 -38.47
CA LYS A 906 5.68 -60.06 -39.15
C LYS A 906 5.21 -61.48 -38.82
N ASP A 907 4.68 -62.18 -39.84
CA ASP A 907 4.28 -63.58 -39.72
C ASP A 907 5.50 -64.47 -39.48
N ILE A 908 5.30 -65.44 -38.59
CA ILE A 908 6.32 -66.33 -38.09
C ILE A 908 6.52 -67.45 -39.12
N GLU A 909 7.61 -67.41 -39.88
CA GLU A 909 8.23 -68.63 -40.39
C GLU A 909 9.42 -69.03 -39.51
N ALA A 910 9.71 -70.32 -39.53
CA ALA A 910 10.33 -71.11 -38.49
C ALA A 910 11.80 -70.75 -38.15
N GLU A 911 12.24 -71.34 -37.03
CA GLU A 911 13.61 -71.41 -36.49
C GLU A 911 14.74 -71.14 -37.49
N GLY A 912 15.59 -70.15 -37.16
CA GLY A 912 16.93 -70.01 -37.74
C GLY A 912 17.19 -68.65 -38.39
N ASP A 913 17.37 -67.62 -37.56
CA ASP A 913 18.36 -66.54 -37.77
C ASP A 913 18.20 -65.47 -36.68
N ILE A 914 18.56 -65.83 -35.46
CA ILE A 914 19.01 -64.84 -34.48
C ILE A 914 20.53 -64.91 -34.52
N GLY A 915 21.10 -64.26 -35.54
CA GLY A 915 22.52 -64.00 -35.63
C GLY A 915 22.92 -62.99 -34.55
N SER A 916 23.66 -63.46 -33.56
CA SER A 916 24.38 -62.64 -32.60
C SER A 916 25.51 -61.88 -33.31
N GLY A 917 25.31 -60.61 -33.62
CA GLY A 917 26.37 -59.76 -34.18
C GLY A 917 25.85 -58.38 -34.54
N GLY A 918 26.47 -57.34 -33.98
CA GLY A 918 26.08 -55.95 -34.22
C GLY A 918 26.23 -55.52 -35.68
N PHE A 919 25.42 -54.55 -36.09
CA PHE A 919 25.63 -53.84 -37.34
C PHE A 919 26.83 -52.89 -37.17
N ASN A 920 27.91 -53.19 -37.91
CA ASN A 920 28.94 -52.23 -38.28
C ASN A 920 28.35 -51.23 -39.27
N TYR A 921 28.70 -49.96 -39.10
CA TYR A 921 28.62 -48.95 -40.15
C TYR A 921 29.76 -49.22 -41.12
N GLU A 922 29.45 -49.54 -42.38
CA GLU A 922 30.38 -49.29 -43.47
C GLU A 922 30.10 -47.88 -43.99
N GLU A 923 31.12 -47.02 -43.88
CA GLU A 923 31.23 -45.77 -44.61
C GLU A 923 31.42 -46.09 -46.09
N GLU A 924 30.66 -45.45 -46.97
CA GLU A 924 31.15 -45.10 -48.30
C GLU A 924 31.06 -43.58 -48.45
N GLU A 925 32.24 -42.96 -48.40
CA GLU A 925 32.54 -41.70 -49.08
C GLU A 925 32.23 -41.84 -50.57
N GLY A 926 31.74 -40.77 -51.19
CA GLY A 926 31.17 -40.82 -52.54
C GLY A 926 32.17 -40.91 -53.69
N GLU A 927 31.63 -41.03 -54.90
CA GLU A 927 32.20 -40.53 -56.15
C GLU A 927 31.12 -40.42 -57.24
N ALA A 928 31.29 -39.39 -58.09
CA ALA A 928 30.47 -38.87 -59.21
C ALA A 928 29.30 -37.91 -58.90
#